data_AF-A0A379EFH5-F1
#
_entry.id   AF-A0A379EFH5-F1
#
_cell.length_a   1.000
_cell.length_b   1.000
_cell.length_c   1.000
_cell.angle_alpha   90.00
_cell.angle_beta   90.00
_cell.angle_gamma   90.00
#
_symmetry.space_group_name_H-M   'P 1'
#
loop_
_entity.id
_entity.type
_entity.pdbx_description
1 polymer ?
#
loop_
_entity_poly.entity_id
_entity_poly.type
_entity_poly.pdbx_seq_one_letter_code
_entity_poly.pdbx_strand_id
1 'polypeptide(L)'
;MKKSFFFKVRFLATSMCEFRFTHLHASCGLTKSFSLLLLFAMLVMPALADKVTKSEAQKIAEAFLAKKQNRRVKARFKQMPQSLLLSTSTSADYAPFYVYNAENNGGFVIVSGESSIGNIIGYSDTGSFDLKDAPSNVVTMMKMFSTLVNNVQRTGSTNYVPDDPLVGPKGNVKVAPLLDKIQWGQGKPFNGKMPAKKPTTDNKNTNYYVGCVATAMSQIMRFHKYPTVGKGTMTYTDNLGKKHSPNFGATTFDWTKMPERCEEDNADETENEQVSTLCSMAAYSVYMSFMPSGEAGAFSQAVTGALVHNFGYDNGISYKKREYYSTPQWMKMITDELDAGRPVFYSASNEDGKGGHAFVCDGYDDAGYVHINWGWSGKSNGYFHVNALNPYDLGIGANGGGYNLQQEIIIGIQKPQTPVGKKHWSIFGATRLSVIELNGEIMGMQGIVNEDCDAFTGKVALVLVDKNGKVVNVLKEEDKSFAAAKFGDKLITDGGMKTLWVSKYVNNVPNGTDYRIQFAVKATGDAEWTLIPSPNNLPNAAIATVQDNVITAISINEPKPNVELLKPITTSCDLHAKGSGKFTLVLKNNSNDFIINHIWLKFTDINDAKKSYYVHEDDTKNFHQVYDNSTKTINLLCTLPDEMPAGKYNVIAFEKYIQKPLKDNATEEEKKRYEEREKLWEGDYFKPVFTEANVLEVKEEVSTPIFSQEGDYLWFTKTSTEFNSVVKQGETIGLKQDACNYGAAGKAILVIKARNIENPAFAFELAKVSESEYAKLGTLKQIYGGKVNLNPGKYKLSSYFIVNGKEYPMYGTVKETIMEVVADESLALKCDEIKLPSEELEYGKAYKGVLKLTAKEEIKGATFTLRFKSAEGSKRTIAAMIFKAENFAAGETKEIPFEIKSYTLKENNLPKGAYTLYVDYKTTATKNKIFSIGGNSSRIVYIGTTKAAAGIDEVATQAATTKVTLNGKTLNIENANNIRRIEVYSLAGAKVFTTANVANTIYLPLQNGMYIIRIVTAEGIVTKKVVLQ
;
A
#
# COMPACT_ATOMS: atom_id res chain seq x y z
N MET A 1 16.04 28.96 45.76
CA MET A 1 17.45 28.55 45.95
C MET A 1 17.83 27.70 44.74
N LYS A 2 18.62 28.22 43.78
CA LYS A 2 20.08 28.00 43.61
C LYS A 2 20.44 26.51 43.64
N LYS A 3 21.16 25.86 42.71
CA LYS A 3 21.95 26.17 41.50
C LYS A 3 22.24 24.78 40.86
N SER A 4 22.03 24.57 39.55
CA SER A 4 23.06 24.38 38.50
C SER A 4 24.32 23.59 38.90
N PHE A 5 24.71 22.56 38.13
CA PHE A 5 26.02 22.52 37.46
C PHE A 5 26.10 21.53 36.29
N PHE A 6 26.65 22.03 35.18
CA PHE A 6 27.06 21.37 33.93
C PHE A 6 28.31 20.50 34.11
N PHE A 7 28.57 19.54 33.19
CA PHE A 7 29.81 19.52 32.39
C PHE A 7 29.68 18.67 31.11
N LYS A 8 30.50 19.04 30.12
CA LYS A 8 30.44 18.74 28.69
C LYS A 8 31.88 18.33 28.25
N VAL A 9 31.98 17.56 27.16
CA VAL A 9 33.11 17.47 26.18
C VAL A 9 34.28 16.47 26.42
N ARG A 10 34.29 15.38 25.62
CA ARG A 10 35.21 15.02 24.49
C ARG A 10 36.75 15.12 24.69
N PHE A 11 37.52 14.04 24.40
CA PHE A 11 38.31 13.81 23.15
C PHE A 11 39.42 12.72 23.27
N LEU A 12 39.66 11.99 22.14
CA LEU A 12 40.90 11.36 21.56
C LEU A 12 41.86 10.53 22.48
N ALA A 13 42.68 9.57 22.03
CA ALA A 13 42.82 8.70 20.86
C ALA A 13 44.10 7.84 21.04
N THR A 14 44.19 6.73 20.29
CA THR A 14 45.39 6.11 19.66
C THR A 14 46.51 5.41 20.44
N SER A 15 46.79 4.17 19.97
CA SER A 15 48.09 3.53 19.59
C SER A 15 48.22 2.12 20.19
N MET A 16 48.24 1.03 19.40
CA MET A 16 49.28 0.43 18.52
C MET A 16 50.47 -0.24 19.24
N CYS A 17 50.59 -1.57 19.06
CA CYS A 17 51.80 -2.41 18.91
C CYS A 17 51.32 -3.87 18.67
N GLU A 18 51.46 -4.52 17.51
CA GLU A 18 52.64 -5.06 16.77
C GLU A 18 53.19 -6.42 17.24
N PHE A 19 53.54 -7.25 16.22
CA PHE A 19 54.41 -8.44 16.15
C PHE A 19 53.80 -9.85 16.42
N ARG A 20 54.07 -10.95 15.66
CA ARG A 20 54.99 -11.25 14.51
C ARG A 20 54.66 -12.62 13.84
N PHE A 21 54.94 -12.67 12.53
CA PHE A 21 55.15 -13.72 11.50
C PHE A 21 55.37 -15.24 11.78
N THR A 22 55.02 -16.06 10.77
CA THR A 22 55.87 -17.02 9.97
C THR A 22 54.99 -17.82 8.97
N HIS A 23 55.41 -18.51 7.89
CA HIS A 23 56.30 -18.29 6.73
C HIS A 23 56.09 -19.50 5.74
N LEU A 24 56.16 -19.32 4.40
CA LEU A 24 56.64 -20.20 3.27
C LEU A 24 55.79 -19.99 1.98
N HIS A 25 56.30 -19.34 0.92
CA HIS A 25 57.04 -19.83 -0.30
C HIS A 25 56.22 -20.74 -1.24
N ALA A 26 56.18 -20.64 -2.59
CA ALA A 26 56.93 -19.88 -3.62
C ALA A 26 56.11 -19.86 -4.96
N SER A 27 56.10 -18.76 -5.75
CA SER A 27 56.72 -18.57 -7.11
C SER A 27 56.29 -19.56 -8.23
N CYS A 28 56.09 -19.25 -9.53
CA CYS A 28 56.19 -18.10 -10.43
C CYS A 28 55.77 -18.62 -11.85
N GLY A 29 55.27 -17.77 -12.78
CA GLY A 29 55.58 -17.92 -14.21
C GLY A 29 54.50 -17.50 -15.22
N LEU A 30 54.75 -16.36 -15.90
CA LEU A 30 54.08 -15.81 -17.09
C LEU A 30 54.43 -16.58 -18.38
N THR A 31 53.56 -16.56 -19.42
CA THR A 31 53.78 -15.84 -20.71
C THR A 31 52.68 -16.02 -21.79
N LYS A 32 52.42 -14.91 -22.51
CA LYS A 32 51.69 -14.53 -23.76
C LYS A 32 51.83 -15.51 -24.97
N SER A 33 51.09 -15.50 -26.10
CA SER A 33 49.90 -14.79 -26.68
C SER A 33 49.71 -15.22 -28.16
N PHE A 34 48.45 -15.36 -28.65
CA PHE A 34 47.93 -15.18 -30.05
C PHE A 34 48.46 -16.11 -31.19
N SER A 35 47.72 -16.55 -32.23
CA SER A 35 46.44 -16.14 -32.83
C SER A 35 45.90 -17.14 -33.89
N LEU A 36 44.57 -17.21 -34.03
CA LEU A 36 43.75 -17.21 -35.28
C LEU A 36 43.46 -18.46 -36.16
N LEU A 37 42.16 -18.83 -36.13
CA LEU A 37 41.18 -19.03 -37.23
C LEU A 37 41.15 -20.33 -38.09
N LEU A 38 40.01 -21.04 -38.02
CA LEU A 38 38.88 -21.15 -39.01
C LEU A 38 38.28 -22.57 -38.97
N LEU A 39 37.09 -22.79 -38.39
CA LEU A 39 35.74 -22.73 -39.03
C LEU A 39 35.45 -23.90 -39.99
N PHE A 40 34.47 -24.77 -39.67
CA PHE A 40 33.06 -24.56 -40.08
C PHE A 40 32.10 -25.63 -39.52
N ALA A 41 30.87 -25.16 -39.27
CA ALA A 41 29.56 -25.84 -39.40
C ALA A 41 28.91 -26.58 -38.21
N MET A 42 28.02 -25.83 -37.57
CA MET A 42 26.61 -26.14 -37.29
C MET A 42 26.26 -27.26 -36.30
N LEU A 43 25.91 -26.83 -35.08
CA LEU A 43 24.72 -27.31 -34.38
C LEU A 43 23.96 -26.12 -33.81
N VAL A 44 22.67 -26.09 -34.13
CA VAL A 44 21.66 -25.18 -33.59
C VAL A 44 21.62 -25.34 -32.07
N MET A 45 21.77 -24.25 -31.32
CA MET A 45 21.47 -24.24 -29.88
C MET A 45 20.24 -23.36 -29.60
N PRO A 46 19.31 -23.82 -28.75
CA PRO A 46 18.33 -22.93 -28.13
C PRO A 46 19.09 -21.88 -27.31
N ALA A 47 18.62 -20.63 -27.37
CA ALA A 47 19.12 -19.59 -26.49
C ALA A 47 18.78 -19.92 -25.03
N LEU A 48 19.71 -20.55 -24.33
CA LEU A 48 19.75 -20.57 -22.87
C LEU A 48 20.22 -19.18 -22.41
N ALA A 49 19.48 -18.57 -21.49
CA ALA A 49 19.89 -17.35 -20.84
C ALA A 49 21.01 -17.67 -19.83
N ASP A 50 22.19 -17.08 -20.04
CA ASP A 50 23.37 -17.33 -19.22
C ASP A 50 23.76 -16.11 -18.37
N LYS A 51 24.37 -16.40 -17.21
CA LYS A 51 25.04 -15.42 -16.34
C LYS A 51 26.07 -14.64 -17.13
N VAL A 52 26.07 -13.32 -17.02
CA VAL A 52 27.08 -12.45 -17.63
C VAL A 52 28.28 -12.37 -16.69
N THR A 53 29.41 -12.95 -17.08
CA THR A 53 30.65 -12.85 -16.30
C THR A 53 31.20 -11.43 -16.32
N LYS A 54 32.05 -11.05 -15.37
CA LYS A 54 32.72 -9.74 -15.39
C LYS A 54 33.43 -9.46 -16.73
N SER A 55 34.12 -10.44 -17.32
CA SER A 55 34.81 -10.25 -18.60
C SER A 55 33.84 -10.04 -19.77
N GLU A 56 32.69 -10.74 -19.78
CA GLU A 56 31.65 -10.53 -20.79
C GLU A 56 30.95 -9.20 -20.58
N ALA A 57 30.67 -8.84 -19.34
CA ALA A 57 30.08 -7.56 -19.01
C ALA A 57 30.98 -6.40 -19.44
N GLN A 58 32.31 -6.54 -19.31
CA GLN A 58 33.26 -5.56 -19.82
C GLN A 58 33.23 -5.48 -21.34
N LYS A 59 33.17 -6.61 -22.06
CA LYS A 59 33.06 -6.62 -23.53
C LYS A 59 31.75 -6.00 -23.99
N ILE A 60 30.64 -6.28 -23.32
CA ILE A 60 29.33 -5.68 -23.56
C ILE A 60 29.40 -4.17 -23.32
N ALA A 61 30.00 -3.74 -22.21
CA ALA A 61 30.21 -2.33 -21.88
C ALA A 61 31.05 -1.62 -22.95
N GLU A 62 32.19 -2.18 -23.32
CA GLU A 62 33.10 -1.60 -24.32
C GLU A 62 32.48 -1.59 -25.71
N ALA A 63 31.78 -2.65 -26.13
CA ALA A 63 31.08 -2.69 -27.40
C ALA A 63 29.93 -1.68 -27.45
N PHE A 64 29.18 -1.56 -26.35
CA PHE A 64 28.09 -0.61 -26.20
C PHE A 64 28.62 0.84 -26.28
N LEU A 65 29.64 1.16 -25.49
CA LEU A 65 30.27 2.48 -25.47
C LEU A 65 30.99 2.81 -26.78
N ALA A 66 31.66 1.84 -27.42
CA ALA A 66 32.34 2.06 -28.69
C ALA A 66 31.38 2.31 -29.85
N LYS A 67 30.23 1.61 -29.85
CA LYS A 67 29.16 1.84 -30.83
C LYS A 67 28.48 3.20 -30.61
N LYS A 68 28.31 3.62 -29.36
CA LYS A 68 27.73 4.92 -28.99
C LYS A 68 28.64 6.10 -29.28
N GLN A 69 29.94 5.99 -29.02
CA GLN A 69 30.91 7.07 -29.23
C GLN A 69 31.59 7.02 -30.60
N ASN A 70 31.24 6.04 -31.44
CA ASN A 70 31.77 5.82 -32.78
C ASN A 70 33.32 5.79 -32.85
N ARG A 71 33.95 5.29 -31.78
CA ARG A 71 35.40 5.12 -31.61
C ARG A 71 35.66 4.00 -30.61
N ARG A 72 36.87 3.43 -30.56
CA ARG A 72 37.20 2.49 -29.47
C ARG A 72 37.28 3.23 -28.14
N VAL A 73 36.56 2.74 -27.14
CA VAL A 73 36.50 3.29 -25.79
C VAL A 73 36.96 2.23 -24.80
N LYS A 74 37.89 2.55 -23.90
CA LYS A 74 38.26 1.67 -22.79
C LYS A 74 37.36 1.96 -21.58
N ALA A 75 36.76 0.91 -21.03
CA ALA A 75 35.87 1.00 -19.88
C ALA A 75 36.57 0.49 -18.62
N ARG A 76 36.56 1.26 -17.53
CA ARG A 76 37.18 0.90 -16.25
C ARG A 76 36.12 0.37 -15.29
N PHE A 77 36.30 -0.86 -14.83
CA PHE A 77 35.45 -1.47 -13.82
C PHE A 77 35.49 -0.67 -12.52
N LYS A 78 34.31 -0.35 -11.97
CA LYS A 78 34.17 0.24 -10.65
C LYS A 78 33.64 -0.82 -9.68
N GLN A 79 34.46 -1.15 -8.68
CA GLN A 79 34.10 -2.13 -7.66
C GLN A 79 32.97 -1.59 -6.78
N MET A 80 31.97 -2.43 -6.52
CA MET A 80 30.81 -2.06 -5.72
C MET A 80 31.12 -2.03 -4.22
N PRO A 81 30.45 -1.15 -3.45
CA PRO A 81 30.40 -1.27 -2.00
C PRO A 81 29.80 -2.62 -1.57
N GLN A 82 30.43 -3.31 -0.63
CA GLN A 82 29.99 -4.63 -0.15
C GLN A 82 28.54 -4.60 0.39
N SER A 83 28.09 -3.46 0.91
CA SER A 83 26.75 -3.22 1.46
C SER A 83 25.60 -3.25 0.43
N LEU A 84 25.92 -3.31 -0.87
CA LEU A 84 24.97 -3.37 -1.98
C LEU A 84 24.93 -4.73 -2.67
N LEU A 85 25.83 -5.65 -2.29
CA LEU A 85 25.82 -7.03 -2.73
C LEU A 85 24.85 -7.81 -1.82
N LEU A 86 23.80 -8.40 -2.41
CA LEU A 86 22.82 -9.22 -1.68
C LEU A 86 23.36 -10.61 -1.25
N SER A 87 24.65 -10.91 -1.50
CA SER A 87 25.26 -12.19 -1.11
C SER A 87 26.73 -12.07 -0.70
N THR A 88 27.15 -12.99 0.17
CA THR A 88 28.53 -13.43 0.41
C THR A 88 29.03 -14.37 -0.70
N SER A 89 28.76 -14.06 -1.97
CA SER A 89 29.24 -14.86 -3.10
C SER A 89 30.77 -15.04 -3.02
N THR A 90 31.20 -16.30 -2.95
CA THR A 90 32.61 -16.71 -2.86
C THR A 90 33.34 -16.70 -4.21
N SER A 91 32.65 -16.41 -5.32
CA SER A 91 33.32 -16.22 -6.61
C SER A 91 33.58 -14.73 -6.85
N ALA A 92 34.85 -14.34 -6.94
CA ALA A 92 35.28 -12.96 -7.18
C ALA A 92 34.82 -12.37 -8.54
N ASP A 93 34.26 -13.20 -9.42
CA ASP A 93 34.01 -12.87 -10.83
C ASP A 93 32.53 -12.66 -11.22
N TYR A 94 31.59 -12.76 -10.26
CA TYR A 94 30.15 -12.59 -10.51
C TYR A 94 29.51 -11.50 -9.64
N ALA A 95 28.71 -10.62 -10.27
CA ALA A 95 27.86 -9.62 -9.61
C ALA A 95 26.52 -9.49 -10.34
N PRO A 96 25.41 -9.15 -9.63
CA PRO A 96 24.08 -8.98 -10.26
C PRO A 96 24.05 -7.85 -11.30
N PHE A 97 25.02 -6.93 -11.23
CA PHE A 97 25.33 -5.99 -12.30
C PHE A 97 26.75 -5.47 -12.13
N TYR A 98 27.32 -4.93 -13.20
CA TYR A 98 28.68 -4.41 -13.24
C TYR A 98 28.67 -2.98 -13.75
N VAL A 99 29.39 -2.10 -13.06
CA VAL A 99 29.54 -0.71 -13.49
C VAL A 99 30.90 -0.53 -14.16
N TYR A 100 30.88 0.03 -15.37
CA TYR A 100 32.07 0.42 -16.11
C TYR A 100 32.00 1.90 -16.47
N ASN A 101 32.99 2.67 -16.02
CA ASN A 101 33.13 4.08 -16.37
C ASN A 101 34.02 4.22 -17.62
N ALA A 102 33.58 5.00 -18.60
CA ALA A 102 34.40 5.36 -19.75
C ALA A 102 35.50 6.35 -19.34
N GLU A 103 36.60 6.35 -20.07
CA GLU A 103 37.69 7.31 -19.87
C GLU A 103 37.26 8.78 -20.12
N ASN A 104 37.99 9.73 -19.53
CA ASN A 104 37.79 11.18 -19.68
C ASN A 104 36.39 11.69 -19.32
N ASN A 105 35.73 11.08 -18.33
CA ASN A 105 34.37 11.42 -17.92
C ASN A 105 33.35 11.29 -19.07
N GLY A 106 33.64 10.39 -20.02
CA GLY A 106 32.83 10.12 -21.19
C GLY A 106 31.69 9.14 -20.92
N GLY A 107 31.16 9.10 -19.69
CA GLY A 107 30.00 8.29 -19.36
C GLY A 107 30.31 7.02 -18.58
N PHE A 108 29.25 6.26 -18.33
CA PHE A 108 29.33 4.96 -17.67
C PHE A 108 28.29 4.01 -18.24
N VAL A 109 28.45 2.73 -17.99
CA VAL A 109 27.48 1.70 -18.34
C VAL A 109 27.38 0.70 -17.21
N ILE A 110 26.16 0.41 -16.82
CA ILE A 110 25.75 -0.59 -15.85
C ILE A 110 25.23 -1.77 -16.67
N VAL A 111 26.03 -2.81 -16.70
CA VAL A 111 25.78 -4.03 -17.46
C VAL A 111 25.14 -5.04 -16.53
N SER A 112 24.07 -5.68 -16.99
CA SER A 112 23.38 -6.72 -16.24
C SER A 112 24.29 -7.92 -15.98
N GLY A 113 24.15 -8.54 -14.81
CA GLY A 113 24.70 -9.87 -14.51
C GLY A 113 23.89 -11.02 -15.11
N GLU A 114 22.72 -10.73 -15.69
CA GLU A 114 21.78 -11.70 -16.26
C GLU A 114 21.34 -11.23 -17.66
N SER A 115 21.55 -12.06 -18.68
CA SER A 115 21.31 -11.68 -20.08
C SER A 115 19.80 -11.64 -20.43
N SER A 116 18.96 -12.39 -19.71
CA SER A 116 17.50 -12.45 -19.93
C SER A 116 16.73 -11.17 -19.57
N ILE A 117 17.28 -10.32 -18.71
CA ILE A 117 16.72 -8.99 -18.36
C ILE A 117 17.24 -7.86 -19.25
N GLY A 118 18.03 -8.19 -20.26
CA GLY A 118 18.70 -7.25 -21.14
C GLY A 118 20.12 -6.92 -20.65
N ASN A 119 21.05 -6.84 -21.60
CA ASN A 119 22.48 -6.70 -21.31
C ASN A 119 22.84 -5.37 -20.62
N ILE A 120 22.09 -4.28 -20.82
CA ILE A 120 22.39 -2.96 -20.25
C ILE A 120 21.23 -2.52 -19.35
N ILE A 121 21.51 -2.37 -18.05
CA ILE A 121 20.56 -1.89 -17.03
C ILE A 121 20.44 -0.36 -17.07
N GLY A 122 21.55 0.30 -17.30
CA GLY A 122 21.59 1.76 -17.38
C GLY A 122 22.94 2.23 -17.91
N TYR A 123 22.99 3.41 -18.49
CA TYR A 123 24.24 4.00 -18.95
C TYR A 123 24.09 5.52 -19.00
N SER A 124 25.21 6.21 -19.05
CA SER A 124 25.29 7.64 -19.37
C SER A 124 26.38 7.83 -20.42
N ASP A 125 26.17 8.74 -21.36
CA ASP A 125 27.15 9.08 -22.40
C ASP A 125 28.22 10.09 -21.90
N THR A 126 28.00 10.68 -20.71
CA THR A 126 28.93 11.62 -20.04
C THR A 126 28.91 11.42 -18.51
N GLY A 127 29.94 11.89 -17.81
CA GLY A 127 30.12 11.70 -16.37
C GLY A 127 30.70 10.33 -15.99
N SER A 128 30.64 9.98 -14.71
CA SER A 128 31.05 8.68 -14.17
C SER A 128 30.14 8.29 -13.01
N PHE A 129 30.05 6.99 -12.74
CA PHE A 129 29.20 6.44 -11.68
C PHE A 129 30.05 5.93 -10.52
N ASP A 130 29.72 6.38 -9.30
CA ASP A 130 30.30 5.92 -8.04
C ASP A 130 29.20 5.80 -6.99
N LEU A 131 29.24 4.73 -6.21
CA LEU A 131 28.23 4.38 -5.19
C LEU A 131 28.68 4.71 -3.77
N LYS A 132 29.92 5.18 -3.58
CA LYS A 132 30.53 5.39 -2.26
C LYS A 132 29.80 6.42 -1.38
N ASP A 133 29.08 7.37 -1.98
CA ASP A 133 28.29 8.42 -1.30
C ASP A 133 26.89 8.60 -1.96
N ALA A 134 26.38 7.56 -2.61
CA ALA A 134 25.10 7.62 -3.31
C ALA A 134 23.94 7.79 -2.31
N PRO A 135 22.99 8.72 -2.56
CA PRO A 135 21.85 8.92 -1.68
C PRO A 135 21.00 7.64 -1.56
N SER A 136 20.34 7.46 -0.42
CA SER A 136 19.70 6.20 -0.02
C SER A 136 18.72 5.65 -1.05
N ASN A 137 18.08 6.52 -1.83
CA ASN A 137 17.19 6.15 -2.94
C ASN A 137 17.93 5.52 -4.13
N VAL A 138 19.12 5.97 -4.50
CA VAL A 138 19.96 5.35 -5.54
C VAL A 138 20.47 4.00 -5.04
N VAL A 139 20.87 3.93 -3.78
CA VAL A 139 21.21 2.67 -3.11
C VAL A 139 20.04 1.68 -3.13
N THR A 140 18.83 2.13 -2.78
CA THR A 140 17.61 1.30 -2.81
C THR A 140 17.25 0.88 -4.24
N MET A 141 17.37 1.75 -5.22
CA MET A 141 17.15 1.42 -6.64
C MET A 141 18.15 0.37 -7.14
N MET A 142 19.45 0.52 -6.84
CA MET A 142 20.45 -0.49 -7.18
C MET A 142 20.20 -1.81 -6.47
N LYS A 143 19.65 -1.79 -5.24
CA LYS A 143 19.17 -2.99 -4.54
C LYS A 143 17.95 -3.60 -5.23
N MET A 144 16.99 -2.80 -5.71
CA MET A 144 15.85 -3.29 -6.48
C MET A 144 16.27 -3.94 -7.80
N PHE A 145 17.25 -3.38 -8.51
CA PHE A 145 17.83 -4.03 -9.70
C PHE A 145 18.58 -5.29 -9.35
N SER A 146 19.35 -5.29 -8.25
CA SER A 146 19.98 -6.49 -7.70
C SER A 146 18.95 -7.59 -7.42
N THR A 147 17.83 -7.22 -6.78
CA THR A 147 16.69 -8.10 -6.49
C THR A 147 16.04 -8.59 -7.79
N LEU A 148 15.82 -7.73 -8.77
CA LEU A 148 15.21 -8.10 -10.05
C LEU A 148 16.09 -9.07 -10.86
N VAL A 149 17.39 -8.80 -10.96
CA VAL A 149 18.37 -9.72 -11.56
C VAL A 149 18.36 -11.07 -10.84
N ASN A 150 18.40 -11.05 -9.51
CA ASN A 150 18.39 -12.25 -8.68
C ASN A 150 17.04 -12.98 -8.73
N ASN A 151 15.93 -12.29 -9.02
CA ASN A 151 14.59 -12.85 -9.10
C ASN A 151 14.30 -13.45 -10.49
N VAL A 152 14.82 -12.86 -11.56
CA VAL A 152 14.76 -13.49 -12.89
C VAL A 152 15.66 -14.71 -12.95
N GLN A 153 16.79 -14.70 -12.23
CA GLN A 153 17.56 -15.91 -11.94
C GLN A 153 16.83 -16.93 -11.06
N ARG A 154 15.61 -16.67 -10.58
CA ARG A 154 14.84 -17.57 -9.72
C ARG A 154 13.58 -18.15 -10.35
N THR A 155 13.12 -17.62 -11.48
CA THR A 155 11.96 -18.13 -12.22
C THR A 155 12.33 -19.13 -13.32
N GLY A 156 13.60 -19.51 -13.42
CA GLY A 156 14.10 -20.59 -14.28
C GLY A 156 15.19 -21.41 -13.58
N SER A 157 15.12 -21.51 -12.25
CA SER A 157 16.20 -22.02 -11.43
C SER A 157 15.65 -22.75 -10.22
N THR A 158 16.13 -23.98 -10.02
CA THR A 158 15.87 -24.81 -8.83
C THR A 158 16.40 -24.22 -7.52
N ASN A 159 17.01 -23.03 -7.55
CA ASN A 159 17.53 -22.35 -6.36
C ASN A 159 16.40 -21.74 -5.51
N TYR A 160 16.51 -21.94 -4.21
CA TYR A 160 15.70 -21.31 -3.16
C TYR A 160 15.42 -19.82 -3.41
N VAL A 161 14.18 -19.36 -3.24
CA VAL A 161 13.78 -17.93 -3.23
C VAL A 161 13.96 -17.40 -1.81
N PRO A 162 14.71 -16.32 -1.56
CA PRO A 162 14.93 -15.87 -0.19
C PRO A 162 13.75 -14.99 0.25
N ASP A 163 13.65 -14.73 1.53
CA ASP A 163 12.72 -13.70 1.96
C ASP A 163 13.21 -12.34 1.47
N ASP A 164 12.26 -11.45 1.14
CA ASP A 164 12.62 -10.07 0.84
C ASP A 164 13.11 -9.39 2.15
N PRO A 165 14.24 -8.68 2.15
CA PRO A 165 14.74 -7.99 3.34
C PRO A 165 13.73 -7.05 4.01
N LEU A 166 12.74 -6.52 3.27
CA LEU A 166 11.66 -5.68 3.81
C LEU A 166 10.76 -6.44 4.78
N VAL A 167 10.54 -7.72 4.52
CA VAL A 167 9.85 -8.68 5.40
C VAL A 167 10.85 -9.55 6.15
N GLY A 168 12.09 -9.10 6.32
CA GLY A 168 13.04 -9.75 7.22
C GLY A 168 12.62 -9.61 8.70
N PRO A 169 13.22 -10.43 9.59
CA PRO A 169 12.92 -10.40 11.02
C PRO A 169 13.14 -9.00 11.61
N LYS A 170 12.33 -8.64 12.59
CA LYS A 170 12.39 -7.35 13.31
C LYS A 170 13.13 -7.47 14.64
N GLY A 171 13.31 -8.69 15.14
CA GLY A 171 14.12 -9.02 16.32
C GLY A 171 15.17 -10.09 16.04
N ASN A 172 15.68 -10.70 17.11
CA ASN A 172 16.51 -11.89 17.00
C ASN A 172 15.61 -13.10 16.71
N VAL A 173 15.93 -13.82 15.65
CA VAL A 173 15.24 -15.07 15.29
C VAL A 173 15.42 -16.08 16.43
N LYS A 174 14.30 -16.58 16.98
CA LYS A 174 14.28 -17.62 18.02
C LYS A 174 14.13 -19.00 17.42
N VAL A 175 13.22 -19.13 16.47
CA VAL A 175 13.08 -20.30 15.62
C VAL A 175 13.18 -19.84 14.16
N ALA A 176 14.22 -20.30 13.48
CA ALA A 176 14.38 -20.09 12.04
C ALA A 176 13.29 -20.86 11.28
N PRO A 177 12.95 -20.45 10.04
CA PRO A 177 11.92 -21.12 9.24
C PRO A 177 12.15 -22.63 9.15
N LEU A 178 11.26 -23.42 9.77
CA LEU A 178 11.36 -24.88 9.88
C LEU A 178 11.20 -25.56 8.53
N LEU A 179 10.40 -24.99 7.62
CA LEU A 179 10.26 -25.53 6.27
C LEU A 179 11.55 -25.39 5.46
N ASP A 180 12.52 -24.59 5.92
CA ASP A 180 13.80 -24.33 5.29
C ASP A 180 13.61 -23.99 3.80
N LYS A 181 13.94 -24.92 2.90
CA LYS A 181 13.88 -24.71 1.46
C LYS A 181 12.57 -25.16 0.81
N ILE A 182 11.61 -25.69 1.57
CA ILE A 182 10.34 -26.18 1.02
C ILE A 182 9.52 -24.97 0.53
N GLN A 183 9.36 -24.85 -0.78
CA GLN A 183 8.69 -23.75 -1.46
C GLN A 183 7.76 -24.28 -2.54
N TRP A 184 6.64 -24.85 -2.12
CA TRP A 184 5.66 -25.42 -3.03
C TRP A 184 4.59 -24.41 -3.44
N GLY A 185 3.92 -24.70 -4.55
CA GLY A 185 2.89 -23.86 -5.14
C GLY A 185 1.62 -24.67 -5.47
N GLN A 186 0.64 -23.98 -6.07
CA GLN A 186 -0.66 -24.60 -6.40
C GLN A 186 -0.81 -24.98 -7.88
N GLY A 187 0.08 -24.48 -8.74
CA GLY A 187 0.10 -24.72 -10.17
C GLY A 187 0.87 -25.98 -10.56
N LYS A 188 1.30 -26.06 -11.82
CA LYS A 188 2.15 -27.17 -12.29
C LYS A 188 3.51 -27.12 -11.56
N PRO A 189 4.12 -28.26 -11.19
CA PRO A 189 3.65 -29.63 -11.42
C PRO A 189 2.68 -30.15 -10.35
N PHE A 190 2.51 -29.43 -9.24
CA PHE A 190 1.70 -29.83 -8.10
C PHE A 190 0.24 -30.17 -8.46
N ASN A 191 -0.34 -29.52 -9.46
CA ASN A 191 -1.71 -29.76 -9.90
C ASN A 191 -1.89 -30.85 -10.98
N GLY A 192 -0.84 -31.58 -11.35
CA GLY A 192 -0.87 -32.54 -12.48
C GLY A 192 -1.95 -33.62 -12.39
N LYS A 193 -2.35 -34.01 -11.16
CA LYS A 193 -3.42 -34.99 -10.89
C LYS A 193 -4.75 -34.39 -10.45
N MET A 194 -4.85 -33.06 -10.41
CA MET A 194 -6.14 -32.40 -10.17
C MET A 194 -7.06 -32.56 -11.38
N PRO A 195 -8.39 -32.41 -11.24
CA PRO A 195 -9.30 -32.53 -12.37
C PRO A 195 -8.97 -31.54 -13.51
N ALA A 196 -9.17 -31.94 -14.76
CA ALA A 196 -9.06 -31.04 -15.91
C ALA A 196 -10.19 -29.99 -15.89
N LYS A 197 -9.87 -28.73 -16.21
CA LYS A 197 -10.86 -27.67 -16.45
C LYS A 197 -11.46 -27.81 -17.84
N LYS A 198 -12.68 -27.28 -18.02
CA LYS A 198 -13.26 -27.12 -19.36
C LYS A 198 -12.41 -26.09 -20.13
N PRO A 199 -11.93 -26.41 -21.35
CA PRO A 199 -11.13 -25.46 -22.13
C PRO A 199 -11.92 -24.19 -22.44
N THR A 200 -11.31 -23.02 -22.30
CA THR A 200 -11.82 -21.75 -22.83
C THR A 200 -10.96 -21.31 -24.03
N THR A 201 -11.46 -20.39 -24.86
CA THR A 201 -10.71 -19.83 -26.00
C THR A 201 -9.34 -19.26 -25.60
N ASP A 202 -9.22 -18.80 -24.34
CA ASP A 202 -8.02 -18.15 -23.81
C ASP A 202 -7.15 -19.08 -22.94
N ASN A 203 -7.61 -20.32 -22.67
CA ASN A 203 -6.90 -21.24 -21.78
C ASN A 203 -7.08 -22.71 -22.24
N LYS A 204 -6.18 -23.16 -23.12
CA LYS A 204 -6.18 -24.52 -23.69
C LYS A 204 -5.61 -25.52 -22.66
N ASN A 205 -6.45 -26.43 -22.17
CA ASN A 205 -6.13 -27.57 -21.28
C ASN A 205 -5.28 -27.22 -20.04
N THR A 206 -5.94 -26.83 -18.95
CA THR A 206 -5.32 -26.69 -17.62
C THR A 206 -6.08 -27.48 -16.57
N ASN A 207 -5.37 -28.00 -15.56
CA ASN A 207 -5.99 -28.63 -14.39
C ASN A 207 -6.40 -27.57 -13.37
N TYR A 208 -7.41 -27.87 -12.53
CA TYR A 208 -7.72 -27.05 -11.35
C TYR A 208 -6.50 -26.88 -10.46
N TYR A 209 -6.37 -25.73 -9.79
CA TYR A 209 -5.30 -25.56 -8.81
C TYR A 209 -5.48 -26.52 -7.65
N VAL A 210 -4.38 -26.86 -6.98
CA VAL A 210 -4.39 -27.75 -5.80
C VAL A 210 -5.27 -27.17 -4.67
N GLY A 211 -5.30 -25.85 -4.53
CA GLY A 211 -5.93 -25.15 -3.42
C GLY A 211 -4.94 -24.85 -2.30
N CYS A 212 -5.08 -23.68 -1.68
CA CYS A 212 -4.16 -23.18 -0.65
C CYS A 212 -4.10 -24.10 0.59
N VAL A 213 -5.25 -24.61 1.05
CA VAL A 213 -5.37 -25.54 2.18
C VAL A 213 -4.55 -26.81 1.94
N ALA A 214 -4.75 -27.46 0.79
CA ALA A 214 -4.03 -28.67 0.45
C ALA A 214 -2.53 -28.42 0.22
N THR A 215 -2.15 -27.25 -0.28
CA THR A 215 -0.75 -26.86 -0.49
C THR A 215 -0.04 -26.65 0.85
N ALA A 216 -0.63 -25.90 1.78
CA ALA A 216 -0.10 -25.71 3.12
C ALA A 216 0.05 -27.05 3.87
N MET A 217 -0.97 -27.89 3.83
CA MET A 217 -0.94 -29.25 4.39
C MET A 217 0.19 -30.10 3.76
N SER A 218 0.34 -30.07 2.44
CA SER A 218 1.36 -30.86 1.72
C SER A 218 2.78 -30.40 2.05
N GLN A 219 3.02 -29.10 2.23
CA GLN A 219 4.33 -28.58 2.67
C GLN A 219 4.70 -29.08 4.07
N ILE A 220 3.75 -29.11 5.01
CA ILE A 220 3.97 -29.64 6.36
C ILE A 220 4.22 -31.17 6.30
N MET A 221 3.47 -31.89 5.46
CA MET A 221 3.72 -33.31 5.25
C MET A 221 5.10 -33.59 4.66
N ARG A 222 5.54 -32.74 3.71
CA ARG A 222 6.87 -32.81 3.13
C ARG A 222 7.99 -32.49 4.12
N PHE A 223 7.75 -31.58 5.06
CA PHE A 223 8.68 -31.32 6.16
C PHE A 223 8.88 -32.56 7.02
N HIS A 224 7.78 -33.21 7.43
CA HIS A 224 7.87 -34.45 8.21
C HIS A 224 8.36 -35.64 7.38
N LYS A 225 8.19 -35.64 6.05
CA LYS A 225 8.40 -36.81 5.18
C LYS A 225 7.60 -38.01 5.70
N TYR A 226 6.30 -37.81 5.89
CA TYR A 226 5.39 -38.80 6.45
C TYR A 226 3.96 -38.61 5.91
N PRO A 227 3.19 -39.70 5.68
CA PRO A 227 3.54 -41.12 5.85
C PRO A 227 4.20 -41.72 4.61
N THR A 228 4.74 -42.95 4.70
CA THR A 228 5.15 -43.71 3.50
C THR A 228 3.94 -44.23 2.72
N VAL A 229 2.86 -44.61 3.41
CA VAL A 229 1.61 -45.08 2.82
C VAL A 229 0.45 -44.43 3.57
N GLY A 230 -0.58 -43.98 2.85
CA GLY A 230 -1.79 -43.42 3.47
C GLY A 230 -2.65 -44.49 4.18
N LYS A 231 -3.83 -44.09 4.65
CA LYS A 231 -4.75 -44.96 5.40
C LYS A 231 -6.17 -44.88 4.85
N GLY A 232 -6.74 -46.05 4.57
CA GLY A 232 -8.13 -46.21 4.19
C GLY A 232 -8.49 -45.61 2.83
N THR A 233 -9.79 -45.40 2.63
CA THR A 233 -10.39 -44.87 1.39
C THR A 233 -11.42 -43.84 1.78
N MET A 234 -11.67 -42.86 0.91
CA MET A 234 -12.82 -41.95 1.07
C MET A 234 -13.57 -41.83 -0.25
N THR A 235 -14.80 -41.34 -0.18
CA THR A 235 -15.56 -40.93 -1.36
C THR A 235 -16.34 -39.67 -1.03
N TYR A 236 -16.26 -38.66 -1.89
CA TYR A 236 -17.08 -37.46 -1.80
C TYR A 236 -17.47 -36.98 -3.21
N THR A 237 -18.49 -36.14 -3.28
CA THR A 237 -18.90 -35.45 -4.50
C THR A 237 -18.55 -33.99 -4.35
N ASP A 238 -17.82 -33.41 -5.31
CA ASP A 238 -17.49 -32.00 -5.29
C ASP A 238 -18.69 -31.11 -5.65
N ASN A 239 -18.51 -29.80 -5.49
CA ASN A 239 -19.51 -28.77 -5.80
C ASN A 239 -19.87 -28.67 -7.30
N LEU A 240 -19.17 -29.39 -8.18
CA LEU A 240 -19.47 -29.52 -9.60
C LEU A 240 -20.26 -30.80 -9.92
N GLY A 241 -20.60 -31.60 -8.90
CA GLY A 241 -21.31 -32.87 -9.03
C GLY A 241 -20.41 -34.04 -9.44
N LYS A 242 -19.08 -33.87 -9.43
CA LYS A 242 -18.14 -34.94 -9.78
C LYS A 242 -17.77 -35.75 -8.54
N LYS A 243 -17.89 -37.07 -8.67
CA LYS A 243 -17.51 -38.03 -7.62
C LYS A 243 -16.01 -38.30 -7.64
N HIS A 244 -15.38 -38.21 -6.47
CA HIS A 244 -13.97 -38.56 -6.23
C HIS A 244 -13.90 -39.71 -5.22
N SER A 245 -13.05 -40.71 -5.48
CA SER A 245 -12.89 -41.90 -4.64
C SER A 245 -11.40 -42.23 -4.41
N PRO A 246 -10.64 -41.39 -3.70
CA PRO A 246 -9.22 -41.65 -3.43
C PRO A 246 -9.02 -42.88 -2.53
N ASN A 247 -8.00 -43.67 -2.86
CA ASN A 247 -7.54 -44.80 -2.06
C ASN A 247 -6.17 -44.50 -1.43
N PHE A 248 -6.19 -43.94 -0.22
CA PHE A 248 -4.99 -43.57 0.52
C PHE A 248 -4.17 -44.79 0.93
N GLY A 249 -4.83 -45.88 1.34
CA GLY A 249 -4.17 -47.13 1.74
C GLY A 249 -3.42 -47.86 0.62
N ALA A 250 -3.73 -47.56 -0.64
CA ALA A 250 -3.00 -48.06 -1.80
C ALA A 250 -1.99 -47.05 -2.38
N THR A 251 -1.89 -45.85 -1.79
CA THR A 251 -1.01 -44.78 -2.29
C THR A 251 0.28 -44.75 -1.47
N THR A 252 1.41 -44.93 -2.16
CA THR A 252 2.76 -44.83 -1.58
C THR A 252 3.39 -43.49 -1.93
N PHE A 253 3.97 -42.82 -0.94
CA PHE A 253 4.67 -41.54 -1.09
C PHE A 253 6.18 -41.76 -1.01
N ASP A 254 6.85 -41.57 -2.14
CA ASP A 254 8.32 -41.57 -2.18
C ASP A 254 8.85 -40.17 -1.89
N TRP A 255 9.14 -39.91 -0.62
CA TRP A 255 9.68 -38.62 -0.17
C TRP A 255 11.05 -38.27 -0.76
N THR A 256 11.78 -39.25 -1.32
CA THR A 256 13.05 -38.99 -2.01
C THR A 256 12.84 -38.39 -3.40
N LYS A 257 11.63 -38.53 -3.96
CA LYS A 257 11.16 -37.99 -5.23
C LYS A 257 10.23 -36.79 -5.06
N MET A 258 10.26 -36.15 -3.90
CA MET A 258 9.55 -34.90 -3.65
C MET A 258 10.60 -33.86 -3.28
N PRO A 259 11.17 -33.10 -4.22
CA PRO A 259 12.17 -32.11 -3.89
C PRO A 259 11.56 -30.96 -3.08
N GLU A 260 12.42 -30.18 -2.41
CA GLU A 260 12.00 -29.02 -1.61
C GLU A 260 11.39 -27.92 -2.50
N ARG A 261 11.71 -27.92 -3.79
CA ARG A 261 11.16 -27.00 -4.79
C ARG A 261 10.94 -27.73 -6.11
N CYS A 262 9.88 -27.36 -6.84
CA CYS A 262 9.61 -27.82 -8.20
C CYS A 262 9.30 -26.62 -9.09
N GLU A 263 9.90 -26.55 -10.27
CA GLU A 263 9.57 -25.56 -11.30
C GLU A 263 8.39 -26.01 -12.15
N GLU A 264 7.69 -25.06 -12.78
CA GLU A 264 6.53 -25.35 -13.63
C GLU A 264 6.87 -26.30 -14.79
N ASP A 265 8.09 -26.24 -15.29
CA ASP A 265 8.64 -27.06 -16.38
C ASP A 265 9.64 -28.13 -15.89
N ASN A 266 9.56 -28.53 -14.61
CA ASN A 266 10.43 -29.57 -14.06
C ASN A 266 10.48 -30.81 -14.96
N ALA A 267 11.68 -31.21 -15.36
CA ALA A 267 11.89 -32.25 -16.35
C ALA A 267 11.80 -33.68 -15.78
N ASP A 268 11.95 -33.85 -14.46
CA ASP A 268 11.79 -35.16 -13.82
C ASP A 268 10.30 -35.50 -13.68
N GLU A 269 9.81 -36.35 -14.59
CA GLU A 269 8.43 -36.83 -14.60
C GLU A 269 8.07 -37.62 -13.34
N THR A 270 9.03 -38.31 -12.71
CA THR A 270 8.81 -39.06 -11.46
C THR A 270 8.59 -38.10 -10.30
N GLU A 271 9.38 -37.03 -10.22
CA GLU A 271 9.16 -35.98 -9.22
C GLU A 271 7.81 -35.31 -9.41
N ASN A 272 7.46 -34.94 -10.65
CA ASN A 272 6.16 -34.34 -10.98
C ASN A 272 4.99 -35.25 -10.58
N GLU A 273 5.09 -36.54 -10.87
CA GLU A 273 4.10 -37.54 -10.50
C GLU A 273 3.97 -37.66 -8.99
N GLN A 274 5.07 -37.73 -8.24
CA GLN A 274 5.05 -37.89 -6.78
C GLN A 274 4.50 -36.63 -6.08
N VAL A 275 4.94 -35.43 -6.44
CA VAL A 275 4.42 -34.19 -5.84
C VAL A 275 2.95 -33.98 -6.18
N SER A 276 2.53 -34.25 -7.42
CA SER A 276 1.12 -34.14 -7.81
C SER A 276 0.23 -35.21 -7.15
N THR A 277 0.78 -36.41 -6.89
CA THR A 277 0.09 -37.47 -6.12
C THR A 277 -0.18 -37.02 -4.69
N LEU A 278 0.84 -36.52 -3.99
CA LEU A 278 0.67 -36.00 -2.64
C LEU A 278 -0.34 -34.85 -2.59
N CYS A 279 -0.17 -33.85 -3.45
CA CYS A 279 -1.03 -32.66 -3.47
C CYS A 279 -2.49 -33.00 -3.81
N SER A 280 -2.73 -33.92 -4.76
CA SER A 280 -4.10 -34.35 -5.08
C SER A 280 -4.74 -35.17 -3.97
N MET A 281 -4.00 -36.08 -3.33
CA MET A 281 -4.50 -36.83 -2.17
C MET A 281 -4.82 -35.90 -0.99
N ALA A 282 -3.95 -34.93 -0.71
CA ALA A 282 -4.22 -33.89 0.29
C ALA A 282 -5.49 -33.10 -0.05
N ALA A 283 -5.66 -32.65 -1.29
CA ALA A 283 -6.86 -31.94 -1.73
C ALA A 283 -8.15 -32.78 -1.55
N TYR A 284 -8.14 -34.04 -1.99
CA TYR A 284 -9.32 -34.89 -1.85
C TYR A 284 -9.65 -35.20 -0.38
N SER A 285 -8.65 -35.35 0.48
CA SER A 285 -8.84 -35.62 1.91
C SER A 285 -9.57 -34.50 2.67
N VAL A 286 -9.54 -33.28 2.13
CA VAL A 286 -10.19 -32.10 2.73
C VAL A 286 -11.45 -31.66 1.97
N TYR A 287 -12.04 -32.54 1.16
CA TYR A 287 -13.29 -32.27 0.42
C TYR A 287 -13.18 -31.03 -0.51
N MET A 288 -12.05 -30.91 -1.22
CA MET A 288 -11.76 -29.75 -2.06
C MET A 288 -12.91 -29.41 -3.02
N SER A 289 -13.26 -28.12 -3.03
CA SER A 289 -14.25 -27.52 -3.93
C SER A 289 -13.58 -26.64 -4.96
N PHE A 290 -14.17 -26.52 -6.15
CA PHE A 290 -13.57 -25.90 -7.33
C PHE A 290 -14.39 -24.70 -7.82
N MET A 291 -13.73 -23.59 -8.15
CA MET A 291 -14.34 -22.38 -8.69
C MET A 291 -14.24 -22.34 -10.22
N PRO A 292 -15.21 -21.78 -10.97
CA PRO A 292 -15.15 -21.73 -12.43
C PRO A 292 -13.88 -21.09 -13.02
N SER A 293 -13.33 -20.08 -12.34
CA SER A 293 -12.07 -19.40 -12.69
C SER A 293 -10.82 -20.25 -12.45
N GLY A 294 -10.97 -21.34 -11.70
CA GLY A 294 -9.98 -22.41 -11.57
C GLY A 294 -9.30 -22.54 -10.21
N GLU A 295 -9.57 -21.62 -9.29
CA GLU A 295 -9.23 -21.68 -7.87
C GLU A 295 -9.95 -22.84 -7.18
N ALA A 296 -9.42 -23.23 -6.02
CA ALA A 296 -9.97 -24.31 -5.22
C ALA A 296 -9.88 -23.97 -3.72
N GLY A 297 -10.88 -24.37 -2.95
CA GLY A 297 -11.01 -24.06 -1.52
C GLY A 297 -11.58 -25.22 -0.70
N ALA A 298 -11.23 -25.23 0.58
CA ALA A 298 -11.67 -26.20 1.57
C ALA A 298 -11.76 -25.55 2.97
N PHE A 299 -12.46 -26.19 3.90
CA PHE A 299 -12.52 -25.76 5.30
C PHE A 299 -11.27 -26.25 6.05
N SER A 300 -10.61 -25.35 6.78
CA SER A 300 -9.38 -25.62 7.53
C SER A 300 -9.55 -26.76 8.54
N GLN A 301 -10.70 -26.83 9.21
CA GLN A 301 -11.01 -27.89 10.18
C GLN A 301 -10.82 -29.30 9.58
N ALA A 302 -11.12 -29.50 8.29
CA ALA A 302 -11.02 -30.80 7.64
C ALA A 302 -9.59 -31.36 7.60
N VAL A 303 -8.56 -30.50 7.67
CA VAL A 303 -7.15 -30.89 7.70
C VAL A 303 -6.83 -31.75 8.94
N THR A 304 -7.50 -31.51 10.08
CA THR A 304 -7.30 -32.31 11.30
C THR A 304 -7.66 -33.77 11.08
N GLY A 305 -8.89 -34.03 10.59
CA GLY A 305 -9.36 -35.36 10.25
C GLY A 305 -8.59 -35.99 9.10
N ALA A 306 -8.22 -35.21 8.09
CA ALA A 306 -7.41 -35.71 6.98
C ALA A 306 -6.05 -36.25 7.45
N LEU A 307 -5.31 -35.46 8.23
CA LEU A 307 -3.99 -35.86 8.75
C LEU A 307 -4.07 -37.12 9.61
N VAL A 308 -5.06 -37.22 10.51
CA VAL A 308 -5.20 -38.38 11.42
C VAL A 308 -5.76 -39.61 10.70
N HIS A 309 -6.88 -39.47 9.98
CA HIS A 309 -7.63 -40.61 9.43
C HIS A 309 -7.06 -41.13 8.12
N ASN A 310 -6.52 -40.25 7.27
CA ASN A 310 -6.04 -40.60 5.93
C ASN A 310 -4.53 -40.63 5.81
N PHE A 311 -3.79 -39.92 6.67
CA PHE A 311 -2.33 -39.89 6.64
C PHE A 311 -1.67 -40.40 7.92
N GLY A 312 -2.45 -40.84 8.92
CA GLY A 312 -1.96 -41.52 10.11
C GLY A 312 -1.06 -40.65 10.99
N TYR A 313 -1.27 -39.33 11.05
CA TYR A 313 -0.61 -38.43 11.99
C TYR A 313 -1.06 -38.66 13.43
N ASP A 314 -0.34 -38.07 14.37
CA ASP A 314 -0.65 -38.15 15.80
C ASP A 314 -2.03 -37.53 16.14
N ASN A 315 -2.71 -38.12 17.13
CA ASN A 315 -4.07 -37.74 17.52
C ASN A 315 -4.12 -36.45 18.38
N GLY A 316 -2.96 -35.91 18.76
CA GLY A 316 -2.85 -34.64 19.49
C GLY A 316 -3.13 -33.38 18.66
N ILE A 317 -3.54 -33.53 17.40
CA ILE A 317 -3.88 -32.41 16.52
C ILE A 317 -5.11 -31.64 17.02
N SER A 318 -5.15 -30.32 16.82
CA SER A 318 -6.29 -29.50 17.24
C SER A 318 -6.48 -28.28 16.35
N TYR A 319 -7.73 -28.01 15.99
CA TYR A 319 -8.13 -26.79 15.30
C TYR A 319 -8.45 -25.67 16.30
N LYS A 320 -7.91 -24.46 16.06
CA LYS A 320 -8.08 -23.27 16.90
C LYS A 320 -8.51 -22.08 16.05
N LYS A 321 -9.42 -21.26 16.60
CA LYS A 321 -9.92 -20.02 15.98
C LYS A 321 -9.44 -18.81 16.75
N ARG A 322 -8.88 -17.82 16.07
CA ARG A 322 -8.30 -16.61 16.66
C ARG A 322 -9.29 -15.82 17.49
N GLU A 323 -10.56 -15.83 17.09
CA GLU A 323 -11.62 -15.12 17.80
C GLU A 323 -11.82 -15.61 19.25
N TYR A 324 -11.27 -16.77 19.66
CA TYR A 324 -11.42 -17.34 21.01
C TYR A 324 -10.23 -17.10 21.95
N TYR A 325 -9.19 -16.42 21.47
CA TYR A 325 -7.92 -16.28 22.20
C TYR A 325 -7.42 -14.84 22.10
N SER A 326 -6.79 -14.36 23.18
CA SER A 326 -6.06 -13.09 23.15
C SER A 326 -4.82 -13.19 22.25
N THR A 327 -4.28 -12.05 21.80
CA THR A 327 -3.02 -12.00 21.05
C THR A 327 -1.89 -12.74 21.78
N PRO A 328 -1.66 -12.53 23.10
CA PRO A 328 -0.67 -13.31 23.83
C PRO A 328 -0.94 -14.82 23.85
N GLN A 329 -2.19 -15.26 24.05
CA GLN A 329 -2.53 -16.68 24.05
C GLN A 329 -2.32 -17.32 22.68
N TRP A 330 -2.72 -16.63 21.61
CA TRP A 330 -2.54 -17.09 20.25
C TRP A 330 -1.07 -17.18 19.87
N MET A 331 -0.28 -16.14 20.15
CA MET A 331 1.16 -16.16 19.94
C MET A 331 1.84 -17.26 20.77
N LYS A 332 1.37 -17.50 22.00
CA LYS A 332 1.88 -18.60 22.81
C LYS A 332 1.63 -19.96 22.16
N MET A 333 0.41 -20.22 21.65
CA MET A 333 0.13 -21.48 20.95
C MET A 333 1.04 -21.67 19.72
N ILE A 334 1.26 -20.62 18.93
CA ILE A 334 2.17 -20.68 17.77
C ILE A 334 3.61 -20.95 18.23
N THR A 335 4.11 -20.18 19.18
CA THR A 335 5.50 -20.31 19.65
C THR A 335 5.76 -21.65 20.34
N ASP A 336 4.82 -22.19 21.13
CA ASP A 336 4.93 -23.52 21.73
C ASP A 336 5.05 -24.63 20.66
N GLU A 337 4.38 -24.50 19.52
CA GLU A 337 4.51 -25.44 18.39
C GLU A 337 5.86 -25.30 17.70
N LEU A 338 6.28 -24.07 17.41
CA LEU A 338 7.53 -23.79 16.72
C LEU A 338 8.75 -24.17 17.56
N ASP A 339 8.72 -23.90 18.87
CA ASP A 339 9.75 -24.31 19.83
C ASP A 339 9.85 -25.85 19.92
N ALA A 340 8.74 -26.55 19.69
CA ALA A 340 8.70 -28.01 19.61
C ALA A 340 9.03 -28.55 18.20
N GLY A 341 9.45 -27.69 17.26
CA GLY A 341 9.81 -28.08 15.89
C GLY A 341 8.63 -28.49 15.02
N ARG A 342 7.42 -28.00 15.30
CA ARG A 342 6.20 -28.29 14.55
C ARG A 342 5.76 -27.05 13.75
N PRO A 343 5.83 -27.08 12.41
CA PRO A 343 5.23 -26.02 11.59
C PRO A 343 3.72 -25.96 11.79
N VAL A 344 3.19 -24.75 11.87
CA VAL A 344 1.78 -24.47 12.16
C VAL A 344 1.04 -24.22 10.85
N PHE A 345 0.01 -25.03 10.58
CA PHE A 345 -0.94 -24.69 9.51
C PHE A 345 -1.71 -23.44 9.93
N TYR A 346 -1.83 -22.48 9.03
CA TYR A 346 -2.48 -21.20 9.29
C TYR A 346 -3.41 -20.83 8.15
N SER A 347 -4.58 -20.29 8.45
CA SER A 347 -5.47 -19.69 7.45
C SER A 347 -6.11 -18.41 7.96
N ALA A 348 -6.53 -17.55 7.05
CA ALA A 348 -7.20 -16.30 7.36
C ALA A 348 -7.98 -15.75 6.16
N SER A 349 -8.97 -14.92 6.44
CA SER A 349 -9.77 -14.19 5.46
C SER A 349 -9.21 -12.79 5.24
N ASN A 350 -9.35 -12.29 4.02
CA ASN A 350 -8.92 -10.94 3.66
C ASN A 350 -9.85 -9.88 4.26
N GLU A 351 -9.33 -8.66 4.46
CA GLU A 351 -10.09 -7.57 5.11
C GLU A 351 -11.34 -7.10 4.33
N ASP A 352 -11.46 -7.40 3.03
CA ASP A 352 -12.66 -7.07 2.23
C ASP A 352 -13.72 -8.19 2.22
N GLY A 353 -13.46 -9.30 2.92
CA GLY A 353 -14.38 -10.43 3.08
C GLY A 353 -14.61 -11.28 1.82
N LYS A 354 -13.83 -11.07 0.75
CA LYS A 354 -14.04 -11.73 -0.56
C LYS A 354 -13.16 -12.96 -0.79
N GLY A 355 -12.30 -13.33 0.14
CA GLY A 355 -11.49 -14.55 0.00
C GLY A 355 -10.74 -14.96 1.26
N GLY A 356 -10.55 -16.27 1.41
CA GLY A 356 -9.66 -16.87 2.41
C GLY A 356 -8.37 -17.39 1.77
N HIS A 357 -7.31 -17.48 2.56
CA HIS A 357 -6.06 -18.12 2.15
C HIS A 357 -5.48 -18.96 3.29
N ALA A 358 -4.79 -20.04 2.92
CA ALA A 358 -4.10 -20.91 3.86
C ALA A 358 -2.61 -21.00 3.49
N PHE A 359 -1.77 -21.02 4.52
CA PHE A 359 -0.33 -20.90 4.47
C PHE A 359 0.29 -21.62 5.69
N VAL A 360 1.62 -21.60 5.80
CA VAL A 360 2.34 -22.23 6.91
C VAL A 360 3.09 -21.17 7.70
N CYS A 361 2.90 -21.17 9.01
CA CYS A 361 3.73 -20.42 9.95
C CYS A 361 4.80 -21.37 10.50
N ASP A 362 6.07 -21.05 10.27
CA ASP A 362 7.17 -21.99 10.51
C ASP A 362 8.40 -21.36 11.18
N GLY A 363 8.32 -20.13 11.69
CA GLY A 363 9.41 -19.51 12.45
C GLY A 363 8.94 -18.26 13.20
N TYR A 364 9.76 -17.73 14.10
CA TYR A 364 9.46 -16.47 14.80
C TYR A 364 10.70 -15.77 15.37
N ASP A 365 10.56 -14.49 15.68
CA ASP A 365 11.57 -13.66 16.36
C ASP A 365 11.10 -13.13 17.73
N ASP A 366 12.04 -12.61 18.53
CA ASP A 366 11.72 -12.02 19.85
C ASP A 366 11.05 -10.64 19.81
N ALA A 367 10.81 -10.08 18.62
CA ALA A 367 9.98 -8.90 18.44
C ALA A 367 8.49 -9.27 18.22
N GLY A 368 8.14 -10.56 18.24
CA GLY A 368 6.77 -11.03 18.09
C GLY A 368 6.30 -11.18 16.64
N TYR A 369 7.23 -11.21 15.68
CA TYR A 369 6.93 -11.49 14.27
C TYR A 369 7.08 -12.98 13.98
N VAL A 370 6.18 -13.51 13.16
CA VAL A 370 6.17 -14.91 12.70
C VAL A 370 6.57 -15.01 11.24
N HIS A 371 7.38 -16.00 10.89
CA HIS A 371 7.70 -16.32 9.51
C HIS A 371 6.53 -17.07 8.87
N ILE A 372 6.16 -16.65 7.66
CA ILE A 372 5.06 -17.20 6.86
C ILE A 372 5.60 -17.70 5.52
N ASN A 373 5.31 -18.96 5.21
CA ASN A 373 5.38 -19.51 3.87
C ASN A 373 3.97 -19.52 3.24
N TRP A 374 3.77 -18.68 2.22
CA TRP A 374 2.45 -18.46 1.62
C TRP A 374 1.95 -19.57 0.69
N GLY A 375 2.78 -20.57 0.38
CA GLY A 375 2.45 -21.61 -0.62
C GLY A 375 2.41 -21.08 -2.06
N TRP A 376 3.24 -20.07 -2.35
CA TRP A 376 3.37 -19.43 -3.66
C TRP A 376 4.78 -19.59 -4.24
N SER A 377 5.37 -20.77 -4.08
CA SER A 377 6.71 -21.09 -4.58
C SER A 377 7.78 -20.10 -4.08
N GLY A 378 7.68 -19.68 -2.81
CA GLY A 378 8.59 -18.75 -2.14
C GLY A 378 8.24 -17.27 -2.28
N LYS A 379 7.30 -16.93 -3.17
CA LYS A 379 6.84 -15.55 -3.34
C LYS A 379 6.19 -15.04 -2.04
N SER A 380 6.59 -13.85 -1.61
CA SER A 380 6.10 -13.17 -0.41
C SER A 380 6.47 -13.77 0.93
N ASN A 381 7.23 -14.88 0.97
CA ASN A 381 7.68 -15.46 2.24
C ASN A 381 8.47 -14.43 3.07
N GLY A 382 8.34 -14.52 4.39
CA GLY A 382 8.99 -13.61 5.33
C GLY A 382 8.28 -13.48 6.67
N TYR A 383 8.74 -12.52 7.48
CA TYR A 383 8.29 -12.24 8.83
C TYR A 383 7.19 -11.17 8.86
N PHE A 384 6.06 -11.53 9.49
CA PHE A 384 4.86 -10.71 9.62
C PHE A 384 4.38 -10.67 11.07
N HIS A 385 3.66 -9.61 11.43
CA HIS A 385 2.92 -9.59 12.69
C HIS A 385 1.59 -10.31 12.49
N VAL A 386 1.14 -11.14 13.44
CA VAL A 386 -0.15 -11.87 13.35
C VAL A 386 -1.39 -10.97 13.25
N ASN A 387 -1.25 -9.66 13.49
CA ASN A 387 -2.32 -8.67 13.38
C ASN A 387 -2.24 -7.88 12.05
N ALA A 388 -1.24 -8.19 11.21
CA ALA A 388 -0.92 -7.52 9.95
C ALA A 388 -0.23 -8.48 8.96
N LEU A 389 -0.92 -9.55 8.59
CA LEU A 389 -0.51 -10.57 7.62
C LEU A 389 -0.73 -10.05 6.18
N ASN A 390 0.09 -9.08 5.78
CA ASN A 390 -0.02 -8.36 4.51
C ASN A 390 1.13 -8.74 3.56
N PRO A 391 0.94 -9.69 2.63
CA PRO A 391 1.99 -10.03 1.66
C PRO A 391 2.27 -8.85 0.72
N TYR A 392 3.54 -8.67 0.33
CA TYR A 392 3.94 -7.56 -0.56
C TYR A 392 3.55 -7.78 -2.02
N ASP A 393 3.34 -9.03 -2.43
CA ASP A 393 2.83 -9.42 -3.73
C ASP A 393 1.95 -10.67 -3.59
N LEU A 394 0.95 -10.81 -4.46
CA LEU A 394 -0.09 -11.84 -4.36
C LEU A 394 0.21 -13.03 -5.29
N GLY A 395 -0.13 -14.24 -4.84
CA GLY A 395 -0.02 -15.46 -5.63
C GLY A 395 -1.37 -16.07 -6.01
N ILE A 396 -1.33 -17.29 -6.54
CA ILE A 396 -2.53 -18.02 -6.99
C ILE A 396 -3.49 -18.22 -5.81
N GLY A 397 -4.79 -17.97 -6.05
CA GLY A 397 -5.85 -18.08 -5.05
C GLY A 397 -6.00 -16.86 -4.12
N ALA A 398 -5.21 -15.80 -4.33
CA ALA A 398 -5.32 -14.57 -3.56
C ALA A 398 -6.39 -13.63 -4.13
N ASN A 399 -7.27 -13.14 -3.25
CA ASN A 399 -8.15 -12.01 -3.51
C ASN A 399 -7.61 -10.86 -2.66
N GLY A 400 -7.20 -9.74 -3.27
CA GLY A 400 -6.24 -8.79 -2.69
C GLY A 400 -6.52 -8.26 -1.27
N GLY A 401 -5.50 -7.62 -0.69
CA GLY A 401 -5.52 -7.10 0.69
C GLY A 401 -4.71 -7.93 1.68
N GLY A 402 -4.85 -7.62 2.97
CA GLY A 402 -4.22 -8.35 4.08
C GLY A 402 -5.11 -9.46 4.63
N TYR A 403 -4.52 -10.57 5.07
CA TYR A 403 -5.22 -11.74 5.62
C TYR A 403 -5.37 -11.64 7.14
N ASN A 404 -6.14 -10.65 7.58
CA ASN A 404 -6.23 -10.29 8.99
C ASN A 404 -7.51 -10.75 9.68
N LEU A 405 -8.49 -11.31 8.98
CA LEU A 405 -9.78 -11.70 9.56
C LEU A 405 -9.89 -13.21 9.73
N GLN A 406 -10.80 -13.66 10.60
CA GLN A 406 -11.17 -15.09 10.76
C GLN A 406 -9.95 -16.01 10.76
N GLN A 407 -8.93 -15.64 11.54
CA GLN A 407 -7.68 -16.38 11.52
C GLN A 407 -7.85 -17.71 12.25
N GLU A 408 -7.22 -18.76 11.73
CA GLU A 408 -7.35 -20.13 12.20
C GLU A 408 -5.97 -20.79 12.17
N ILE A 409 -5.69 -21.65 13.14
CA ILE A 409 -4.48 -22.49 13.16
C ILE A 409 -4.81 -23.93 13.47
N ILE A 410 -3.93 -24.82 13.04
CA ILE A 410 -3.91 -26.20 13.47
C ILE A 410 -2.57 -26.48 14.15
N ILE A 411 -2.67 -26.91 15.40
CA ILE A 411 -1.54 -27.25 16.27
C ILE A 411 -1.45 -28.76 16.46
N GLY A 412 -0.31 -29.25 16.94
CA GLY A 412 -0.07 -30.67 17.24
C GLY A 412 0.23 -31.51 16.00
N ILE A 413 0.59 -30.91 14.86
CA ILE A 413 0.91 -31.65 13.64
C ILE A 413 2.29 -32.31 13.81
N GLN A 414 2.29 -33.62 14.01
CA GLN A 414 3.51 -34.42 14.16
C GLN A 414 3.28 -35.88 13.78
N LYS A 415 4.38 -36.60 13.53
CA LYS A 415 4.35 -38.06 13.35
C LYS A 415 3.79 -38.72 14.62
N PRO A 416 3.19 -39.93 14.52
CA PRO A 416 2.68 -40.67 15.68
C PRO A 416 3.69 -40.76 16.82
N GLN A 417 3.24 -40.45 18.03
CA GLN A 417 4.05 -40.58 19.25
C GLN A 417 3.74 -41.87 19.99
N THR A 418 4.65 -42.30 20.86
CA THR A 418 4.41 -43.37 21.84
C THR A 418 4.77 -42.83 23.24
N PRO A 419 3.79 -42.64 24.15
CA PRO A 419 2.35 -42.85 23.96
C PRO A 419 1.75 -41.89 22.92
N VAL A 420 0.61 -42.27 22.33
CA VAL A 420 -0.13 -41.43 21.37
C VAL A 420 -0.47 -40.09 22.03
N GLY A 421 -0.32 -38.99 21.29
CA GLY A 421 -0.65 -37.67 21.81
C GLY A 421 -2.09 -37.58 22.29
N LYS A 422 -2.29 -36.85 23.39
CA LYS A 422 -3.61 -36.63 23.97
C LYS A 422 -4.45 -35.80 23.01
N LYS A 423 -5.67 -36.25 22.72
CA LYS A 423 -6.60 -35.52 21.88
C LYS A 423 -6.98 -34.16 22.49
N HIS A 424 -6.95 -33.13 21.67
CA HIS A 424 -7.35 -31.77 22.02
C HIS A 424 -8.62 -31.39 21.25
N TRP A 425 -9.77 -31.62 21.86
CA TRP A 425 -11.08 -31.40 21.24
C TRP A 425 -11.32 -29.95 20.82
N SER A 426 -11.74 -29.75 19.58
CA SER A 426 -12.18 -28.46 19.04
C SER A 426 -13.65 -28.17 19.39
N ILE A 427 -13.95 -28.12 20.70
CA ILE A 427 -15.27 -27.78 21.25
C ILE A 427 -15.26 -26.33 21.72
N PHE A 428 -16.25 -25.56 21.25
CA PHE A 428 -16.31 -24.12 21.44
C PHE A 428 -17.66 -23.67 22.02
N GLY A 429 -17.62 -22.57 22.78
CA GLY A 429 -18.81 -21.79 23.09
C GLY A 429 -19.23 -21.02 21.83
N ALA A 430 -20.38 -21.36 21.24
CA ALA A 430 -20.92 -20.65 20.07
C ALA A 430 -21.69 -19.37 20.43
N THR A 431 -21.97 -19.16 21.71
CA THR A 431 -22.66 -17.97 22.22
C THR A 431 -21.96 -17.41 23.45
N ARG A 432 -22.37 -16.20 23.88
CA ARG A 432 -22.02 -15.69 25.21
C ARG A 432 -22.34 -16.72 26.28
N LEU A 433 -21.50 -16.80 27.31
CA LEU A 433 -21.87 -17.41 28.57
C LEU A 433 -22.89 -16.51 29.27
N SER A 434 -23.88 -17.10 29.94
CA SER A 434 -24.77 -16.39 30.86
C SER A 434 -24.77 -17.15 32.18
N VAL A 435 -24.50 -16.45 33.28
CA VAL A 435 -24.58 -17.01 34.64
C VAL A 435 -25.42 -16.07 35.47
N ILE A 436 -26.51 -16.57 36.04
CA ILE A 436 -27.42 -15.79 36.88
C ILE A 436 -27.76 -16.59 38.14
N GLU A 437 -27.96 -15.88 39.24
CA GLU A 437 -28.53 -16.45 40.46
C GLU A 437 -30.04 -16.21 40.47
N LEU A 438 -30.82 -17.26 40.63
CA LEU A 438 -32.29 -17.21 40.71
C LEU A 438 -32.76 -18.19 41.78
N ASN A 439 -33.59 -17.73 42.71
CA ASN A 439 -34.20 -18.54 43.78
C ASN A 439 -33.17 -19.33 44.63
N GLY A 440 -31.95 -18.80 44.81
CA GLY A 440 -30.90 -19.44 45.60
C GLY A 440 -30.11 -20.53 44.88
N GLU A 441 -30.37 -20.73 43.58
CA GLU A 441 -29.59 -21.58 42.68
C GLU A 441 -28.89 -20.73 41.61
N ILE A 442 -27.87 -21.30 41.00
CA ILE A 442 -27.10 -20.67 39.93
C ILE A 442 -27.46 -21.36 38.61
N MET A 443 -27.87 -20.59 37.61
CA MET A 443 -28.08 -21.08 36.25
C MET A 443 -26.91 -20.66 35.37
N GLY A 444 -26.19 -21.62 34.81
CA GLY A 444 -25.23 -21.41 33.73
C GLY A 444 -25.83 -21.79 32.37
N MET A 445 -25.69 -20.95 31.37
CA MET A 445 -26.22 -21.18 30.02
C MET A 445 -25.25 -20.75 28.92
N GLN A 446 -24.99 -21.64 27.95
CA GLN A 446 -24.14 -21.35 26.78
C GLN A 446 -24.46 -22.30 25.61
N GLY A 447 -24.42 -21.82 24.37
CA GLY A 447 -24.39 -22.67 23.18
C GLY A 447 -23.03 -23.35 23.03
N ILE A 448 -22.99 -24.67 22.95
CA ILE A 448 -21.76 -25.45 22.82
C ILE A 448 -21.81 -26.21 21.50
N VAL A 449 -20.72 -26.15 20.74
CA VAL A 449 -20.59 -26.81 19.42
C VAL A 449 -19.32 -27.64 19.34
N ASN A 450 -19.38 -28.75 18.61
CA ASN A 450 -18.24 -29.56 18.22
C ASN A 450 -17.83 -29.22 16.78
N GLU A 451 -16.63 -28.67 16.61
CA GLU A 451 -16.01 -28.43 15.30
C GLU A 451 -14.92 -29.46 14.97
N ASP A 452 -14.73 -30.46 15.82
CA ASP A 452 -13.78 -31.54 15.61
C ASP A 452 -14.25 -32.50 14.50
N CYS A 453 -13.31 -33.10 13.78
CA CYS A 453 -13.60 -34.10 12.75
C CYS A 453 -14.07 -35.45 13.33
N ASP A 454 -13.97 -35.64 14.65
CA ASP A 454 -14.54 -36.80 15.33
C ASP A 454 -15.74 -36.45 16.19
N ALA A 455 -16.59 -37.45 16.39
CA ALA A 455 -17.66 -37.37 17.36
C ALA A 455 -17.09 -37.33 18.78
N PHE A 456 -17.59 -36.40 19.58
CA PHE A 456 -17.29 -36.33 21.00
C PHE A 456 -18.29 -37.18 21.78
N THR A 457 -17.81 -37.98 22.73
CA THR A 457 -18.62 -38.64 23.75
C THR A 457 -17.94 -38.45 25.10
N GLY A 458 -18.69 -37.96 26.08
CA GLY A 458 -18.18 -37.70 27.41
C GLY A 458 -19.18 -36.92 28.24
N LYS A 459 -18.66 -35.97 29.03
CA LYS A 459 -19.44 -35.13 29.94
C LYS A 459 -19.25 -33.65 29.60
N VAL A 460 -20.33 -32.89 29.77
CA VAL A 460 -20.32 -31.42 29.80
C VAL A 460 -20.67 -30.99 31.21
N ALA A 461 -19.92 -30.04 31.76
CA ALA A 461 -20.12 -29.54 33.11
C ALA A 461 -20.06 -28.02 33.20
N LEU A 462 -20.76 -27.47 34.19
CA LEU A 462 -20.47 -26.14 34.72
C LEU A 462 -19.47 -26.33 35.86
N VAL A 463 -18.32 -25.65 35.79
CA VAL A 463 -17.21 -25.82 36.73
C VAL A 463 -16.85 -24.51 37.38
N LEU A 464 -16.32 -24.60 38.60
CA LEU A 464 -15.63 -23.53 39.29
C LEU A 464 -14.13 -23.69 39.09
N VAL A 465 -13.49 -22.63 38.62
CA VAL A 465 -12.10 -22.59 38.19
C VAL A 465 -11.35 -21.55 39.01
N ASP A 466 -10.14 -21.86 39.44
CA ASP A 466 -9.28 -20.90 40.13
C ASP A 466 -8.60 -19.91 39.16
N LYS A 467 -7.84 -18.96 39.73
CA LYS A 467 -7.06 -17.97 38.98
C LYS A 467 -6.00 -18.57 38.04
N ASN A 468 -5.59 -19.81 38.27
CA ASN A 468 -4.61 -20.52 37.44
C ASN A 468 -5.26 -21.35 36.34
N GLY A 469 -6.60 -21.36 36.25
CA GLY A 469 -7.32 -22.15 35.26
C GLY A 469 -7.57 -23.61 35.67
N LYS A 470 -7.31 -23.97 36.92
CA LYS A 470 -7.57 -25.32 37.44
C LYS A 470 -9.02 -25.44 37.87
N VAL A 471 -9.69 -26.51 37.46
CA VAL A 471 -11.02 -26.88 37.97
C VAL A 471 -10.89 -27.28 39.45
N VAL A 472 -11.47 -26.48 40.34
CA VAL A 472 -11.46 -26.72 41.80
C VAL A 472 -12.77 -27.33 42.29
N ASN A 473 -13.86 -27.18 41.54
CA ASN A 473 -15.13 -27.83 41.85
C ASN A 473 -15.94 -28.07 40.56
N VAL A 474 -16.60 -29.23 40.46
CA VAL A 474 -17.56 -29.53 39.40
C VAL A 474 -18.96 -29.27 39.95
N LEU A 475 -19.60 -28.19 39.51
CA LEU A 475 -20.88 -27.74 40.08
C LEU A 475 -22.04 -28.66 39.65
N LYS A 476 -22.03 -29.04 38.37
CA LYS A 476 -22.94 -30.06 37.80
C LYS A 476 -22.37 -30.55 36.48
N GLU A 477 -22.51 -31.85 36.22
CA GLU A 477 -22.13 -32.50 34.98
C GLU A 477 -23.28 -33.34 34.42
N GLU A 478 -23.31 -33.50 33.11
CA GLU A 478 -24.23 -34.39 32.40
C GLU A 478 -23.52 -35.08 31.24
N ASP A 479 -23.90 -36.32 30.95
CA ASP A 479 -23.38 -37.04 29.79
C ASP A 479 -23.86 -36.39 28.50
N LYS A 480 -22.96 -36.28 27.52
CA LYS A 480 -23.23 -35.64 26.25
C LYS A 480 -22.43 -36.28 25.13
N SER A 481 -23.08 -36.41 23.98
CA SER A 481 -22.41 -36.70 22.72
C SER A 481 -22.70 -35.58 21.72
N PHE A 482 -21.68 -35.27 20.91
CA PHE A 482 -21.78 -34.38 19.76
C PHE A 482 -21.28 -35.13 18.53
N ALA A 483 -21.99 -35.04 17.42
CA ALA A 483 -21.52 -35.60 16.16
C ALA A 483 -20.26 -34.87 15.65
N ALA A 484 -19.50 -35.55 14.79
CA ALA A 484 -18.38 -34.97 14.06
C ALA A 484 -18.84 -33.84 13.14
N ALA A 485 -17.98 -32.86 12.92
CA ALA A 485 -18.15 -31.88 11.86
C ALA A 485 -18.21 -32.57 10.49
N LYS A 486 -19.12 -32.11 9.64
CA LYS A 486 -19.32 -32.63 8.28
C LYS A 486 -18.96 -31.56 7.25
N PHE A 487 -18.27 -32.02 6.21
CA PHE A 487 -17.75 -31.19 5.13
C PHE A 487 -18.46 -31.53 3.81
N GLY A 488 -18.78 -30.50 3.03
CA GLY A 488 -19.47 -30.56 1.74
C GLY A 488 -19.59 -29.13 1.21
N ASP A 489 -20.65 -28.81 0.46
CA ASP A 489 -20.93 -27.43 0.02
C ASP A 489 -21.02 -26.43 1.20
N LYS A 490 -21.32 -26.92 2.40
CA LYS A 490 -21.36 -26.15 3.65
C LYS A 490 -20.75 -26.95 4.79
N LEU A 491 -20.13 -26.24 5.73
CA LEU A 491 -19.73 -26.79 7.02
C LEU A 491 -20.98 -27.01 7.90
N ILE A 492 -21.13 -28.21 8.44
CA ILE A 492 -22.19 -28.54 9.40
C ILE A 492 -21.54 -29.06 10.69
N THR A 493 -21.81 -28.37 11.80
CA THR A 493 -21.32 -28.69 13.15
C THR A 493 -22.47 -29.11 14.04
N ASP A 494 -22.25 -30.01 14.99
CA ASP A 494 -23.26 -30.41 15.96
C ASP A 494 -23.13 -29.62 17.26
N GLY A 495 -24.26 -29.23 17.85
CA GLY A 495 -24.27 -28.42 19.05
C GLY A 495 -25.64 -27.86 19.40
N GLY A 496 -25.69 -27.11 20.49
CA GLY A 496 -26.92 -26.49 20.95
C GLY A 496 -26.76 -25.75 22.27
N MET A 497 -27.84 -25.08 22.68
CA MET A 497 -27.90 -24.41 23.98
C MET A 497 -27.83 -25.44 25.11
N LYS A 498 -26.89 -25.25 26.02
CA LYS A 498 -26.77 -26.00 27.27
C LYS A 498 -27.13 -25.10 28.44
N THR A 499 -28.03 -25.58 29.29
CA THR A 499 -28.41 -24.92 30.54
C THR A 499 -28.22 -25.89 31.69
N LEU A 500 -27.53 -25.48 32.75
CA LEU A 500 -27.35 -26.23 33.98
C LEU A 500 -27.72 -25.36 35.19
N TRP A 501 -28.68 -25.86 35.97
CA TRP A 501 -29.00 -25.35 37.30
C TRP A 501 -28.14 -26.06 38.34
N VAL A 502 -27.41 -25.28 39.14
CA VAL A 502 -26.40 -25.79 40.07
C VAL A 502 -26.57 -25.17 41.46
N SER A 503 -26.14 -25.92 42.47
CA SER A 503 -26.11 -25.44 43.85
C SER A 503 -25.03 -24.36 44.03
N LYS A 504 -25.29 -23.41 44.94
CA LYS A 504 -24.26 -22.46 45.40
C LYS A 504 -23.27 -23.06 46.40
N TYR A 505 -23.57 -24.24 46.96
CA TYR A 505 -22.67 -24.92 47.89
C TYR A 505 -21.59 -25.67 47.11
N VAL A 506 -20.33 -25.43 47.48
CA VAL A 506 -19.13 -26.02 46.87
C VAL A 506 -18.35 -26.79 47.93
N ASN A 507 -17.57 -27.79 47.54
CA ASN A 507 -16.89 -28.66 48.49
C ASN A 507 -15.38 -28.41 48.49
N ASN A 508 -14.81 -28.17 49.67
CA ASN A 508 -13.37 -27.99 49.90
C ASN A 508 -12.74 -26.89 49.04
N VAL A 509 -13.48 -25.80 48.78
CA VAL A 509 -12.98 -24.65 48.03
C VAL A 509 -12.59 -23.55 49.02
N PRO A 510 -11.33 -23.08 49.03
CA PRO A 510 -10.89 -22.00 49.91
C PRO A 510 -11.67 -20.70 49.67
N ASN A 511 -11.74 -19.84 50.69
CA ASN A 511 -12.34 -18.52 50.54
C ASN A 511 -11.54 -17.69 49.51
N GLY A 512 -12.24 -16.97 48.62
CA GLY A 512 -11.61 -16.18 47.56
C GLY A 512 -12.65 -15.46 46.68
N THR A 513 -12.22 -14.41 45.99
CA THR A 513 -13.12 -13.50 45.22
C THR A 513 -12.87 -13.54 43.72
N ASP A 514 -11.91 -14.34 43.26
CA ASP A 514 -11.37 -14.37 41.90
C ASP A 514 -11.59 -15.72 41.20
N TYR A 515 -12.54 -16.52 41.68
CA TYR A 515 -12.94 -17.75 41.00
C TYR A 515 -13.72 -17.43 39.72
N ARG A 516 -13.72 -18.38 38.79
CA ARG A 516 -14.45 -18.28 37.52
C ARG A 516 -15.41 -19.45 37.35
N ILE A 517 -16.67 -19.16 37.03
CA ILE A 517 -17.65 -20.14 36.59
C ILE A 517 -17.61 -20.20 35.06
N GLN A 518 -17.40 -21.39 34.49
CA GLN A 518 -17.27 -21.61 33.05
C GLN A 518 -17.75 -23.03 32.68
N PHE A 519 -18.11 -23.27 31.41
CA PHE A 519 -18.35 -24.63 30.93
C PHE A 519 -17.04 -25.37 30.64
N ALA A 520 -17.04 -26.68 30.87
CA ALA A 520 -15.95 -27.58 30.55
C ALA A 520 -16.47 -28.90 29.98
N VAL A 521 -15.62 -29.60 29.23
CA VAL A 521 -15.86 -30.96 28.74
C VAL A 521 -14.83 -31.93 29.28
N LYS A 522 -15.22 -33.20 29.45
CA LYS A 522 -14.32 -34.31 29.76
C LYS A 522 -14.73 -35.51 28.92
N ALA A 523 -13.87 -35.94 28.00
CA ALA A 523 -14.17 -37.07 27.14
C ALA A 523 -14.22 -38.37 27.97
N THR A 524 -14.95 -39.37 27.47
CA THR A 524 -14.98 -40.70 28.11
C THR A 524 -13.57 -41.29 28.15
N GLY A 525 -13.10 -41.63 29.35
CA GLY A 525 -11.75 -42.16 29.59
C GLY A 525 -10.69 -41.11 29.92
N ASP A 526 -10.98 -39.82 29.74
CA ASP A 526 -10.08 -38.75 30.16
C ASP A 526 -10.17 -38.50 31.67
N ALA A 527 -9.02 -38.21 32.29
CA ALA A 527 -8.94 -37.84 33.71
C ALA A 527 -9.28 -36.36 33.96
N GLU A 528 -8.95 -35.48 33.01
CA GLU A 528 -8.94 -34.03 33.20
C GLU A 528 -10.05 -33.32 32.42
N TRP A 529 -10.56 -32.23 32.98
CA TRP A 529 -11.50 -31.34 32.32
C TRP A 529 -10.79 -30.37 31.36
N THR A 530 -11.41 -30.11 30.22
CA THR A 530 -10.99 -29.09 29.24
C THR A 530 -12.00 -27.95 29.26
N LEU A 531 -11.55 -26.73 29.57
CA LEU A 531 -12.41 -25.55 29.56
C LEU A 531 -12.87 -25.22 28.13
N ILE A 532 -14.14 -24.84 27.99
CA ILE A 532 -14.72 -24.44 26.71
C ILE A 532 -14.52 -22.93 26.54
N PRO A 533 -13.69 -22.47 25.59
CA PRO A 533 -13.53 -21.04 25.36
C PRO A 533 -14.74 -20.46 24.62
N SER A 534 -14.99 -19.17 24.82
CA SER A 534 -15.99 -18.35 24.13
C SER A 534 -15.29 -17.30 23.25
N PRO A 535 -15.97 -16.74 22.24
CA PRO A 535 -15.41 -15.67 21.44
C PRO A 535 -15.06 -14.46 22.30
N ASN A 536 -13.94 -13.81 21.99
CA ASN A 536 -13.62 -12.46 22.43
C ASN A 536 -14.80 -11.54 22.11
N ASN A 537 -14.92 -10.47 22.88
CA ASN A 537 -16.05 -9.54 22.95
C ASN A 537 -17.30 -10.11 23.64
N LEU A 538 -17.37 -11.41 23.91
CA LEU A 538 -18.48 -12.02 24.65
C LEU A 538 -18.02 -12.50 26.03
N PRO A 539 -18.92 -12.48 27.05
CA PRO A 539 -18.66 -13.08 28.33
C PRO A 539 -18.21 -14.55 28.20
N ASN A 540 -17.01 -14.83 28.70
CA ASN A 540 -16.37 -16.16 28.63
C ASN A 540 -16.37 -16.87 30.00
N ALA A 541 -16.56 -16.11 31.08
CA ALA A 541 -16.66 -16.62 32.45
C ALA A 541 -17.51 -15.67 33.30
N ALA A 542 -18.03 -16.15 34.43
CA ALA A 542 -18.53 -15.28 35.50
C ALA A 542 -17.59 -15.34 36.70
N ILE A 543 -17.24 -14.19 37.27
CA ILE A 543 -16.46 -14.10 38.49
C ILE A 543 -17.32 -14.51 39.67
N ALA A 544 -16.81 -15.37 40.53
CA ALA A 544 -17.49 -15.88 41.71
C ALA A 544 -16.67 -15.63 42.98
N THR A 545 -17.37 -15.24 44.04
CA THR A 545 -16.82 -15.19 45.39
C THR A 545 -17.27 -16.41 46.17
N VAL A 546 -16.31 -17.12 46.76
CA VAL A 546 -16.56 -18.25 47.66
C VAL A 546 -16.22 -17.84 49.09
N GLN A 547 -17.14 -18.08 50.00
CA GLN A 547 -16.97 -17.94 51.45
C GLN A 547 -17.61 -19.13 52.14
N ASP A 548 -16.84 -19.79 53.00
CA ASP A 548 -17.27 -20.92 53.83
C ASP A 548 -17.97 -22.01 52.99
N ASN A 549 -17.33 -22.38 51.87
CA ASN A 549 -17.85 -23.37 50.93
C ASN A 549 -19.19 -22.99 50.26
N VAL A 550 -19.51 -21.70 50.19
CA VAL A 550 -20.69 -21.15 49.50
C VAL A 550 -20.26 -20.10 48.48
N ILE A 551 -20.79 -20.17 47.27
CA ILE A 551 -20.73 -19.07 46.30
C ILE A 551 -21.68 -17.97 46.78
N THR A 552 -21.14 -16.87 47.26
CA THR A 552 -21.91 -15.77 47.89
C THR A 552 -22.16 -14.59 46.95
N ALA A 553 -21.39 -14.48 45.87
CA ALA A 553 -21.58 -13.45 44.86
C ALA A 553 -21.13 -13.95 43.48
N ILE A 554 -21.86 -13.52 42.44
CA ILE A 554 -21.53 -13.79 41.04
C ILE A 554 -21.63 -12.48 40.27
N SER A 555 -20.63 -12.22 39.44
CA SER A 555 -20.63 -11.11 38.48
C SER A 555 -20.21 -11.63 37.12
N ILE A 556 -21.02 -11.41 36.10
CA ILE A 556 -20.66 -11.82 34.74
C ILE A 556 -19.53 -10.93 34.23
N ASN A 557 -18.46 -11.54 33.70
CA ASN A 557 -17.38 -10.75 33.10
C ASN A 557 -17.85 -10.25 31.74
N GLU A 558 -18.24 -8.98 31.65
CA GLU A 558 -18.56 -8.31 30.38
C GLU A 558 -17.28 -7.67 29.81
N PRO A 559 -16.75 -8.17 28.68
CA PRO A 559 -15.59 -7.57 28.04
C PRO A 559 -15.86 -6.11 27.67
N LYS A 560 -14.89 -5.24 27.96
CA LYS A 560 -14.95 -3.80 27.66
C LYS A 560 -13.72 -3.33 26.88
N PRO A 561 -13.85 -2.32 26.00
CA PRO A 561 -12.72 -1.75 25.31
C PRO A 561 -11.81 -1.01 26.29
N ASN A 562 -10.52 -1.29 26.24
CA ASN A 562 -9.46 -0.54 26.90
C ASN A 562 -8.56 0.05 25.82
N VAL A 563 -9.01 1.14 25.21
CA VAL A 563 -8.35 1.72 24.03
C VAL A 563 -7.80 3.10 24.36
N GLU A 564 -6.56 3.33 23.93
CA GLU A 564 -5.92 4.64 23.96
C GLU A 564 -5.99 5.27 22.57
N LEU A 565 -6.43 6.53 22.52
CA LEU A 565 -6.30 7.39 21.35
C LEU A 565 -4.94 8.09 21.42
N LEU A 566 -4.01 7.69 20.56
CA LEU A 566 -2.61 8.10 20.62
C LEU A 566 -2.34 9.51 20.10
N LYS A 567 -3.25 10.07 19.29
CA LYS A 567 -3.14 11.41 18.68
C LYS A 567 -4.52 12.05 18.55
N PRO A 568 -4.63 13.38 18.55
CA PRO A 568 -5.88 14.07 18.21
C PRO A 568 -6.45 13.56 16.88
N ILE A 569 -7.79 13.47 16.81
CA ILE A 569 -8.49 13.07 15.58
C ILE A 569 -8.28 14.19 14.57
N THR A 570 -7.89 13.83 13.35
CA THR A 570 -7.65 14.78 12.27
C THR A 570 -8.57 14.51 11.09
N THR A 571 -8.84 15.54 10.29
CA THR A 571 -9.63 15.42 9.07
C THR A 571 -8.79 15.72 7.84
N SER A 572 -9.08 15.06 6.72
CA SER A 572 -8.36 15.30 5.46
C SER A 572 -8.75 16.62 4.78
N CYS A 573 -9.91 17.17 5.12
CA CYS A 573 -10.40 18.47 4.65
C CYS A 573 -11.16 19.20 5.75
N ASP A 574 -11.52 20.46 5.48
CA ASP A 574 -12.48 21.20 6.28
C ASP A 574 -13.83 20.46 6.32
N LEU A 575 -14.45 20.44 7.50
CA LEU A 575 -15.80 19.90 7.67
C LEU A 575 -16.83 21.01 7.44
N HIS A 576 -17.95 20.67 6.82
CA HIS A 576 -19.06 21.58 6.56
C HIS A 576 -20.36 20.95 7.02
N ALA A 577 -21.30 21.74 7.56
CA ALA A 577 -22.63 21.27 7.93
C ALA A 577 -23.31 20.58 6.73
N LYS A 578 -24.00 19.45 6.98
CA LYS A 578 -24.52 18.52 5.96
C LYS A 578 -23.49 18.01 4.95
N GLY A 579 -22.20 18.15 5.24
CA GLY A 579 -21.10 17.64 4.46
C GLY A 579 -20.70 16.23 4.88
N SER A 580 -19.44 15.90 4.65
CA SER A 580 -18.82 14.62 5.03
C SER A 580 -17.33 14.84 5.28
N GLY A 581 -16.65 13.84 5.82
CA GLY A 581 -15.22 13.95 6.14
C GLY A 581 -14.54 12.60 6.27
N LYS A 582 -13.20 12.63 6.14
CA LYS A 582 -12.33 11.50 6.44
C LYS A 582 -11.60 11.76 7.75
N PHE A 583 -11.93 10.97 8.77
CA PHE A 583 -11.38 11.07 10.11
C PHE A 583 -10.26 10.08 10.30
N THR A 584 -9.07 10.55 10.69
CA THR A 584 -7.92 9.70 10.99
C THR A 584 -7.77 9.54 12.50
N LEU A 585 -7.73 8.30 12.97
CA LEU A 585 -7.50 7.92 14.37
C LEU A 585 -6.26 7.04 14.47
N VAL A 586 -5.49 7.20 15.54
CA VAL A 586 -4.38 6.28 15.86
C VAL A 586 -4.71 5.62 17.19
N LEU A 587 -5.05 4.33 17.15
CA LEU A 587 -5.60 3.60 18.28
C LEU A 587 -4.61 2.56 18.79
N LYS A 588 -4.49 2.43 20.11
CA LYS A 588 -3.85 1.30 20.77
C LYS A 588 -4.88 0.56 21.61
N ASN A 589 -5.20 -0.66 21.23
CA ASN A 589 -6.11 -1.52 21.97
C ASN A 589 -5.29 -2.31 23.00
N ASN A 590 -5.49 -2.00 24.28
CA ASN A 590 -4.85 -2.66 25.43
C ASN A 590 -5.79 -3.69 26.10
N SER A 591 -6.93 -4.01 25.50
CA SER A 591 -7.79 -5.11 25.98
C SER A 591 -7.09 -6.47 25.80
N ASN A 592 -7.61 -7.49 26.49
CA ASN A 592 -7.19 -8.89 26.32
C ASN A 592 -8.29 -9.78 25.74
N ASP A 593 -9.53 -9.32 25.78
CA ASP A 593 -10.74 -10.05 25.42
C ASP A 593 -11.69 -9.19 24.58
N PHE A 594 -11.20 -8.08 24.02
CA PHE A 594 -12.00 -7.14 23.25
C PHE A 594 -11.27 -6.69 21.98
N ILE A 595 -11.92 -6.88 20.84
CA ILE A 595 -11.49 -6.48 19.50
C ILE A 595 -12.42 -5.35 19.04
N ILE A 596 -11.86 -4.23 18.59
CA ILE A 596 -12.62 -3.08 18.06
C ILE A 596 -13.03 -3.39 16.62
N ASN A 597 -14.27 -3.06 16.24
CA ASN A 597 -14.79 -3.29 14.90
C ASN A 597 -15.61 -2.09 14.36
N HIS A 598 -16.47 -1.47 15.17
CA HIS A 598 -17.39 -0.41 14.72
C HIS A 598 -17.15 0.88 15.50
N ILE A 599 -16.34 1.77 14.92
CA ILE A 599 -15.92 2.99 15.59
C ILE A 599 -16.91 4.11 15.28
N TRP A 600 -17.49 4.67 16.34
CA TRP A 600 -18.36 5.84 16.29
C TRP A 600 -17.65 7.05 16.88
N LEU A 601 -17.95 8.23 16.33
CA LEU A 601 -17.50 9.51 16.84
C LEU A 601 -18.68 10.27 17.43
N LYS A 602 -18.51 10.83 18.63
CA LYS A 602 -19.48 11.76 19.23
C LYS A 602 -18.90 13.16 19.24
N PHE A 603 -19.61 14.08 18.60
CA PHE A 603 -19.31 15.50 18.53
C PHE A 603 -20.19 16.23 19.52
N THR A 604 -19.62 16.83 20.55
CA THR A 604 -20.35 17.62 21.57
C THR A 604 -20.00 19.09 21.43
N ASP A 605 -21.00 19.95 21.26
CA ASP A 605 -20.81 21.40 21.09
C ASP A 605 -20.07 21.97 22.30
N ILE A 606 -19.01 22.76 22.05
CA ILE A 606 -18.19 23.32 23.14
C ILE A 606 -18.94 24.35 24.00
N ASN A 607 -20.01 24.94 23.46
CA ASN A 607 -20.83 25.96 24.12
C ASN A 607 -22.10 25.36 24.74
N ASP A 608 -22.52 24.17 24.32
CA ASP A 608 -23.71 23.49 24.83
C ASP A 608 -23.52 21.97 24.88
N ALA A 609 -23.12 21.46 26.06
CA ALA A 609 -22.89 20.04 26.28
C ALA A 609 -24.13 19.14 26.04
N LYS A 610 -25.35 19.73 25.95
CA LYS A 610 -26.58 18.98 25.63
C LYS A 610 -26.73 18.73 24.12
N LYS A 611 -25.99 19.44 23.27
CA LYS A 611 -26.01 19.25 21.82
C LYS A 611 -24.87 18.32 21.41
N SER A 612 -25.22 17.09 21.08
CA SER A 612 -24.27 16.09 20.59
C SER A 612 -24.77 15.42 19.31
N TYR A 613 -23.84 15.08 18.43
CA TYR A 613 -24.10 14.46 17.13
C TYR A 613 -23.19 13.24 16.96
N TYR A 614 -23.71 12.18 16.35
CA TYR A 614 -22.98 10.94 16.14
C TYR A 614 -22.59 10.80 14.67
N VAL A 615 -21.32 10.50 14.43
CA VAL A 615 -20.72 10.43 13.10
C VAL A 615 -20.05 9.07 12.96
N HIS A 616 -20.47 8.28 11.97
CA HIS A 616 -20.01 6.91 11.79
C HIS A 616 -20.17 6.46 10.32
N GLU A 617 -19.55 5.32 9.99
CA GLU A 617 -19.74 4.65 8.71
C GLU A 617 -20.96 3.72 8.75
N ASP A 618 -21.32 3.14 7.60
CA ASP A 618 -22.34 2.08 7.57
C ASP A 618 -21.79 0.81 8.24
N ASP A 619 -22.19 0.57 9.49
CA ASP A 619 -21.78 -0.58 10.32
C ASP A 619 -22.12 -1.94 9.69
N THR A 620 -23.01 -1.99 8.69
CA THR A 620 -23.34 -3.25 7.98
C THR A 620 -22.38 -3.55 6.83
N LYS A 621 -21.63 -2.55 6.39
CA LYS A 621 -20.71 -2.63 5.24
C LYS A 621 -19.26 -2.43 5.61
N ASN A 622 -18.99 -1.71 6.70
CA ASN A 622 -17.65 -1.32 7.11
C ASN A 622 -17.40 -1.78 8.54
N PHE A 623 -16.21 -2.34 8.76
CA PHE A 623 -15.68 -2.62 10.08
C PHE A 623 -14.16 -2.45 10.05
N HIS A 624 -13.62 -1.98 11.15
CA HIS A 624 -12.22 -1.65 11.36
C HIS A 624 -11.67 -2.54 12.46
N GLN A 625 -11.22 -3.74 12.09
CA GLN A 625 -10.70 -4.67 13.09
C GLN A 625 -9.40 -4.15 13.70
N VAL A 626 -9.42 -3.84 15.00
CA VAL A 626 -8.23 -3.56 15.82
C VAL A 626 -8.14 -4.63 16.90
N TYR A 627 -7.26 -5.59 16.68
CA TYR A 627 -7.01 -6.68 17.61
C TYR A 627 -6.62 -6.18 19.00
N ASP A 628 -6.88 -7.01 20.00
CA ASP A 628 -6.37 -6.84 21.35
C ASP A 628 -4.83 -6.73 21.32
N ASN A 629 -4.24 -6.01 22.28
CA ASN A 629 -2.79 -5.77 22.36
C ASN A 629 -2.14 -5.27 21.05
N SER A 630 -2.84 -4.44 20.26
CA SER A 630 -2.36 -3.96 18.95
C SER A 630 -2.49 -2.45 18.77
N THR A 631 -1.71 -1.89 17.84
CA THR A 631 -1.81 -0.48 17.43
C THR A 631 -2.19 -0.41 15.96
N LYS A 632 -3.20 0.39 15.60
CA LYS A 632 -3.66 0.56 14.21
C LYS A 632 -4.03 2.02 13.93
N THR A 633 -3.71 2.50 12.74
CA THR A 633 -4.24 3.76 12.21
C THR A 633 -5.50 3.48 11.42
N ILE A 634 -6.60 4.15 11.78
CA ILE A 634 -7.92 3.99 11.19
C ILE A 634 -8.29 5.24 10.42
N ASN A 635 -8.92 5.06 9.26
CA ASN A 635 -9.53 6.13 8.48
C ASN A 635 -11.04 5.85 8.36
N LEU A 636 -11.87 6.73 8.90
CA LEU A 636 -13.34 6.64 8.80
C LEU A 636 -13.85 7.63 7.75
N LEU A 637 -14.64 7.18 6.78
CA LEU A 637 -15.27 7.99 5.74
C LEU A 637 -16.74 8.22 6.07
N CYS A 638 -17.04 9.30 6.80
CA CYS A 638 -18.38 9.50 7.35
C CYS A 638 -19.10 10.70 6.74
N THR A 639 -20.42 10.59 6.61
CA THR A 639 -21.31 11.74 6.41
C THR A 639 -21.63 12.39 7.75
N LEU A 640 -21.66 13.72 7.80
CA LEU A 640 -22.12 14.44 8.98
C LEU A 640 -23.67 14.45 9.01
N PRO A 641 -24.30 14.33 10.20
CA PRO A 641 -25.76 14.41 10.35
C PRO A 641 -26.34 15.71 9.79
N ASP A 642 -27.54 15.63 9.20
CA ASP A 642 -28.18 16.76 8.52
C ASP A 642 -28.58 17.88 9.50
N GLU A 643 -28.84 17.52 10.75
CA GLU A 643 -29.18 18.40 11.87
C GLU A 643 -27.97 19.07 12.53
N MET A 644 -26.73 18.66 12.18
CA MET A 644 -25.51 19.18 12.79
C MET A 644 -25.15 20.57 12.24
N PRO A 645 -25.19 21.65 13.04
CA PRO A 645 -24.89 23.00 12.58
C PRO A 645 -23.38 23.27 12.53
N ALA A 646 -23.01 24.41 11.92
CA ALA A 646 -21.67 24.94 12.04
C ALA A 646 -21.32 25.26 13.51
N GLY A 647 -20.07 25.02 13.90
CA GLY A 647 -19.62 25.17 15.27
C GLY A 647 -18.31 24.46 15.56
N LYS A 648 -17.88 24.53 16.82
CA LYS A 648 -16.71 23.79 17.33
C LYS A 648 -17.19 22.71 18.28
N TYR A 649 -16.60 21.53 18.17
CA TYR A 649 -17.07 20.34 18.85
C TYR A 649 -15.92 19.60 19.51
N ASN A 650 -16.07 19.25 20.78
CA ASN A 650 -15.24 18.23 21.41
C ASN A 650 -15.61 16.88 20.82
N VAL A 651 -14.61 16.10 20.43
CA VAL A 651 -14.82 14.80 19.77
C VAL A 651 -14.24 13.68 20.62
N ILE A 652 -15.05 12.66 20.86
CA ILE A 652 -14.61 11.37 21.41
C ILE A 652 -14.91 10.26 20.42
N ALA A 653 -14.14 9.17 20.50
CA ALA A 653 -14.35 7.96 19.72
C ALA A 653 -14.63 6.79 20.67
N PHE A 654 -15.50 5.87 20.26
CA PHE A 654 -15.86 4.69 21.05
C PHE A 654 -16.30 3.55 20.11
N GLU A 655 -16.28 2.32 20.61
CA GLU A 655 -16.86 1.17 19.89
C GLU A 655 -18.39 1.19 20.09
N LYS A 656 -19.15 1.15 19.00
CA LYS A 656 -20.59 0.87 19.09
C LYS A 656 -20.82 -0.63 19.14
N TYR A 657 -21.56 -1.06 20.15
CA TYR A 657 -22.14 -2.39 20.17
C TYR A 657 -23.33 -2.44 19.20
N ILE A 658 -23.24 -3.22 18.12
CA ILE A 658 -24.35 -3.43 17.18
C ILE A 658 -25.47 -4.21 17.88
N GLN A 659 -26.44 -3.49 18.44
CA GLN A 659 -27.70 -4.08 18.86
C GLN A 659 -28.63 -4.23 17.66
N LYS A 660 -29.54 -5.22 17.72
CA LYS A 660 -30.67 -5.21 16.79
C LYS A 660 -31.42 -3.87 16.94
N PRO A 661 -31.81 -3.23 15.82
CA PRO A 661 -32.62 -2.02 15.88
C PRO A 661 -33.85 -2.25 16.77
N LEU A 662 -34.27 -1.21 17.50
CA LEU A 662 -35.57 -1.19 18.14
C LEU A 662 -36.62 -1.50 17.07
N LYS A 663 -37.57 -2.40 17.40
CA LYS A 663 -38.73 -2.61 16.54
C LYS A 663 -39.56 -1.32 16.52
N ASP A 664 -40.24 -1.04 15.41
CA ASP A 664 -41.09 0.16 15.28
C ASP A 664 -42.18 0.25 16.36
N ASN A 665 -42.55 -0.90 16.96
CA ASN A 665 -43.53 -1.02 18.04
C ASN A 665 -42.91 -1.26 19.43
N ALA A 666 -41.64 -0.90 19.63
CA ALA A 666 -40.97 -1.05 20.92
C ALA A 666 -41.67 -0.26 22.04
N THR A 667 -41.85 -0.90 23.19
CA THR A 667 -42.39 -0.31 24.40
C THR A 667 -41.47 0.79 24.95
N GLU A 668 -42.01 1.71 25.76
CA GLU A 668 -41.20 2.76 26.40
C GLU A 668 -40.10 2.19 27.30
N GLU A 669 -40.33 1.04 27.94
CA GLU A 669 -39.29 0.34 28.69
C GLU A 669 -38.18 -0.21 27.78
N GLU A 670 -38.52 -0.76 26.61
CA GLU A 670 -37.54 -1.25 25.64
C GLU A 670 -36.70 -0.10 25.08
N LYS A 671 -37.33 1.04 24.77
CA LYS A 671 -36.64 2.27 24.36
C LYS A 671 -35.68 2.76 25.45
N LYS A 672 -36.16 2.89 26.69
CA LYS A 672 -35.33 3.31 27.82
C LYS A 672 -34.13 2.38 28.05
N ARG A 673 -34.34 1.05 28.01
CA ARG A 673 -33.25 0.07 28.13
C ARG A 673 -32.27 0.16 26.96
N TYR A 674 -32.73 0.48 25.76
CA TYR A 674 -31.88 0.69 24.60
C TYR A 674 -30.98 1.93 24.80
N GLU A 675 -31.56 3.06 25.22
CA GLU A 675 -30.83 4.29 25.53
C GLU A 675 -29.81 4.13 26.67
N GLU A 676 -30.19 3.43 27.75
CA GLU A 676 -29.29 3.15 28.88
C GLU A 676 -28.07 2.32 28.43
N ARG A 677 -28.27 1.38 27.51
CA ARG A 677 -27.15 0.59 26.96
C ARG A 677 -26.26 1.43 26.04
N GLU A 678 -26.81 2.31 25.20
CA GLU A 678 -25.97 3.20 24.37
C GLU A 678 -25.08 4.10 25.24
N LYS A 679 -25.64 4.67 26.32
CA LYS A 679 -24.88 5.49 27.28
C LYS A 679 -23.74 4.76 27.98
N LEU A 680 -23.89 3.45 28.21
CA LEU A 680 -22.84 2.65 28.86
C LEU A 680 -21.57 2.62 28.00
N TRP A 681 -21.71 2.38 26.69
CA TRP A 681 -20.57 2.28 25.76
C TRP A 681 -19.92 3.62 25.46
N GLU A 682 -20.69 4.72 25.49
CA GLU A 682 -20.13 6.07 25.47
C GLU A 682 -19.24 6.35 26.69
N GLY A 683 -19.54 5.73 27.83
CA GLY A 683 -18.70 5.81 29.03
C GLY A 683 -17.34 5.15 28.86
N ASP A 684 -17.24 4.14 27.99
CA ASP A 684 -16.02 3.39 27.67
C ASP A 684 -15.32 3.93 26.40
N TYR A 685 -15.29 5.27 26.25
CA TYR A 685 -14.63 5.94 25.13
C TYR A 685 -13.10 5.74 25.10
N PHE A 686 -12.51 5.90 23.92
CA PHE A 686 -11.09 5.75 23.69
C PHE A 686 -10.33 6.89 24.39
N LYS A 687 -9.53 6.54 25.39
CA LYS A 687 -8.89 7.50 26.29
C LYS A 687 -7.76 8.22 25.58
N PRO A 688 -7.79 9.56 25.45
CA PRO A 688 -6.67 10.30 24.86
C PRO A 688 -5.45 10.24 25.78
N VAL A 689 -4.27 9.96 25.21
CA VAL A 689 -2.98 10.00 25.93
C VAL A 689 -2.19 11.30 25.70
N PHE A 690 -2.86 12.29 25.10
CA PHE A 690 -2.33 13.62 24.80
C PHE A 690 -3.11 14.68 25.58
N THR A 691 -2.50 15.86 25.75
CA THR A 691 -3.08 16.98 26.50
C THR A 691 -3.82 17.99 25.63
N GLU A 692 -3.64 17.94 24.31
CA GLU A 692 -4.34 18.85 23.39
C GLU A 692 -5.84 18.57 23.39
N ALA A 693 -6.65 19.61 23.28
CA ALA A 693 -8.09 19.44 23.15
C ALA A 693 -8.42 18.79 21.80
N ASN A 694 -9.17 17.69 21.82
CA ASN A 694 -9.63 17.00 20.61
C ASN A 694 -10.87 17.72 20.04
N VAL A 695 -10.65 18.92 19.49
CA VAL A 695 -11.71 19.80 18.99
C VAL A 695 -11.67 19.87 17.46
N LEU A 696 -12.80 19.61 16.82
CA LEU A 696 -13.00 19.78 15.38
C LEU A 696 -13.97 20.93 15.10
N GLU A 697 -13.72 21.67 14.02
CA GLU A 697 -14.56 22.77 13.56
C GLU A 697 -15.38 22.32 12.34
N VAL A 698 -16.69 22.52 12.42
CA VAL A 698 -17.63 22.37 11.30
C VAL A 698 -18.01 23.76 10.82
N LYS A 699 -17.77 24.03 9.54
CA LYS A 699 -18.08 25.29 8.88
C LYS A 699 -19.52 25.29 8.35
N GLU A 700 -19.95 26.45 7.88
CA GLU A 700 -21.26 26.64 7.24
C GLU A 700 -21.50 25.63 6.11
N GLU A 701 -22.78 25.28 5.93
CA GLU A 701 -23.24 24.36 4.88
C GLU A 701 -22.80 24.86 3.50
N VAL A 702 -22.39 23.92 2.65
CA VAL A 702 -22.07 24.18 1.25
C VAL A 702 -23.01 23.39 0.35
N SER A 703 -23.59 24.06 -0.64
CA SER A 703 -24.44 23.43 -1.67
C SER A 703 -23.65 22.93 -2.87
N THR A 704 -22.32 22.96 -2.80
CA THR A 704 -21.42 22.61 -3.89
C THR A 704 -20.46 21.48 -3.50
N PRO A 705 -19.95 20.71 -4.48
CA PRO A 705 -18.87 19.76 -4.25
C PRO A 705 -17.61 20.41 -3.65
N ILE A 706 -16.93 19.65 -2.80
CA ILE A 706 -15.63 20.00 -2.19
C ILE A 706 -14.73 18.79 -2.30
N PHE A 707 -13.61 18.90 -3.01
CA PHE A 707 -12.72 17.77 -3.25
C PHE A 707 -11.47 17.79 -2.38
N SER A 708 -11.14 16.63 -1.82
CA SER A 708 -9.86 16.35 -1.19
C SER A 708 -9.09 15.31 -2.00
N GLN A 709 -7.76 15.42 -1.99
CA GLN A 709 -6.84 14.49 -2.59
C GLN A 709 -6.64 13.26 -1.66
N GLU A 710 -6.84 12.05 -2.18
CA GLU A 710 -6.86 10.79 -1.39
C GLU A 710 -5.61 9.90 -1.57
N GLY A 711 -4.65 10.33 -2.39
CA GLY A 711 -3.41 9.58 -2.61
C GLY A 711 -2.35 10.39 -3.36
N ASP A 712 -1.14 9.86 -3.43
CA ASP A 712 -0.03 10.44 -4.19
C ASP A 712 -0.32 10.42 -5.71
N TYR A 713 0.29 11.35 -6.45
CA TYR A 713 0.21 11.31 -7.92
C TYR A 713 0.99 10.10 -8.43
N LEU A 714 0.35 9.36 -9.33
CA LEU A 714 1.03 8.39 -10.18
C LEU A 714 0.88 8.83 -11.62
N TRP A 715 1.92 8.74 -12.44
CA TRP A 715 1.78 8.93 -13.87
C TRP A 715 2.53 7.90 -14.70
N PHE A 716 2.03 7.66 -15.90
CA PHE A 716 2.67 6.82 -16.90
C PHE A 716 2.57 7.53 -18.26
N THR A 717 3.44 7.14 -19.19
CA THR A 717 3.42 7.66 -20.56
C THR A 717 3.17 6.53 -21.55
N LYS A 718 2.95 6.85 -22.83
CA LYS A 718 2.84 5.80 -23.86
C LYS A 718 4.12 4.98 -24.05
N THR A 719 5.25 5.54 -23.65
CA THR A 719 6.59 5.01 -23.93
C THR A 719 7.24 4.36 -22.70
N SER A 720 6.61 4.48 -21.53
CA SER A 720 7.05 3.90 -20.26
C SER A 720 5.85 3.36 -19.47
N THR A 721 5.95 2.09 -19.06
CA THR A 721 5.01 1.45 -18.13
C THR A 721 5.41 1.64 -16.66
N GLU A 722 6.57 2.24 -16.39
CA GLU A 722 7.01 2.58 -15.04
C GLU A 722 6.28 3.84 -14.54
N PHE A 723 5.73 3.79 -13.34
CA PHE A 723 5.08 4.94 -12.73
C PHE A 723 6.11 6.02 -12.37
N ASN A 724 5.72 7.27 -12.53
CA ASN A 724 6.47 8.47 -12.18
C ASN A 724 7.80 8.63 -12.93
N SER A 725 7.92 8.01 -14.10
CA SER A 725 9.09 8.14 -14.96
C SER A 725 9.26 9.56 -15.48
N VAL A 726 10.46 9.91 -15.90
CA VAL A 726 10.74 11.17 -16.60
C VAL A 726 9.81 11.32 -17.80
N VAL A 727 9.21 12.51 -17.95
CA VAL A 727 8.24 12.77 -19.00
C VAL A 727 8.92 13.52 -20.15
N LYS A 728 8.84 12.98 -21.36
CA LYS A 728 9.38 13.69 -22.53
C LYS A 728 8.39 14.73 -23.03
N GLN A 729 8.91 15.89 -23.42
CA GLN A 729 8.12 16.93 -24.04
C GLN A 729 7.37 16.41 -25.28
N GLY A 730 6.09 16.75 -25.40
CA GLY A 730 5.23 16.32 -26.50
C GLY A 730 4.56 14.95 -26.33
N GLU A 731 4.95 14.16 -25.31
CA GLU A 731 4.28 12.91 -24.99
C GLU A 731 2.87 13.11 -24.41
N THR A 732 2.07 12.04 -24.48
CA THR A 732 0.82 11.95 -23.74
C THR A 732 1.09 11.26 -22.41
N ILE A 733 0.67 11.92 -21.33
CA ILE A 733 0.75 11.45 -19.96
C ILE A 733 -0.63 11.00 -19.49
N GLY A 734 -0.68 9.86 -18.81
CA GLY A 734 -1.81 9.44 -17.98
C GLY A 734 -1.46 9.70 -16.51
N LEU A 735 -2.16 10.62 -15.85
CA LEU A 735 -1.97 10.94 -14.44
C LEU A 735 -3.11 10.28 -13.65
N LYS A 736 -2.81 9.37 -12.74
CA LYS A 736 -3.76 8.90 -11.75
C LYS A 736 -3.71 9.83 -10.55
N GLN A 737 -4.87 10.42 -10.22
CA GLN A 737 -5.04 11.16 -8.99
C GLN A 737 -6.34 10.73 -8.32
N ASP A 738 -6.23 10.10 -7.16
CA ASP A 738 -7.39 9.69 -6.38
C ASP A 738 -7.91 10.90 -5.58
N ALA A 739 -9.23 11.09 -5.58
CA ALA A 739 -9.90 12.20 -4.90
C ALA A 739 -11.28 11.80 -4.37
N CYS A 740 -11.81 12.52 -3.39
CA CYS A 740 -13.15 12.29 -2.84
C CYS A 740 -13.92 13.60 -2.69
N ASN A 741 -15.21 13.59 -3.01
CA ASN A 741 -16.12 14.72 -2.77
C ASN A 741 -16.69 14.67 -1.35
N TYR A 742 -16.25 15.60 -0.49
CA TYR A 742 -16.72 15.74 0.88
C TYR A 742 -17.85 16.76 1.05
N GLY A 743 -18.15 17.55 0.02
CA GLY A 743 -19.24 18.54 0.00
C GLY A 743 -20.58 17.94 -0.42
N ALA A 744 -21.48 18.79 -0.92
CA ALA A 744 -22.74 18.34 -1.52
C ALA A 744 -22.51 17.58 -2.83
N ALA A 745 -23.47 16.75 -3.23
CA ALA A 745 -23.50 16.21 -4.58
C ALA A 745 -23.71 17.35 -5.61
N GLY A 746 -23.08 17.25 -6.77
CA GLY A 746 -23.23 18.26 -7.82
C GLY A 746 -22.18 18.20 -8.90
N LYS A 747 -22.24 19.15 -9.82
CA LYS A 747 -21.32 19.26 -10.95
C LYS A 747 -20.00 19.91 -10.58
N ALA A 748 -18.92 19.34 -11.08
CA ALA A 748 -17.60 19.95 -10.99
C ALA A 748 -16.74 19.60 -12.20
N ILE A 749 -15.64 20.34 -12.37
CA ILE A 749 -14.56 20.01 -13.29
C ILE A 749 -13.28 19.81 -12.48
N LEU A 750 -12.61 18.68 -12.65
CA LEU A 750 -11.33 18.41 -12.00
C LEU A 750 -10.16 18.76 -12.93
N VAL A 751 -9.13 19.38 -12.38
CA VAL A 751 -8.00 19.95 -13.13
C VAL A 751 -6.69 19.62 -12.42
N ILE A 752 -5.71 19.13 -13.18
CA ILE A 752 -4.32 18.99 -12.71
C ILE A 752 -3.48 20.09 -13.37
N LYS A 753 -2.78 20.86 -12.55
CA LYS A 753 -1.84 21.88 -12.98
C LYS A 753 -0.41 21.48 -12.67
N ALA A 754 0.51 21.83 -13.56
CA ALA A 754 1.95 21.71 -13.41
C ALA A 754 2.55 23.11 -13.23
N ARG A 755 3.22 23.38 -12.12
CA ARG A 755 3.84 24.68 -11.82
C ARG A 755 5.36 24.58 -11.87
N ASN A 756 6.02 25.36 -12.72
CA ASN A 756 7.48 25.34 -12.79
C ASN A 756 8.09 25.78 -11.45
N ILE A 757 9.08 25.03 -10.94
CA ILE A 757 9.69 25.31 -9.62
C ILE A 757 10.64 26.50 -9.67
N GLU A 758 11.41 26.64 -10.74
CA GLU A 758 12.35 27.74 -10.92
C GLU A 758 11.62 29.05 -11.26
N ASN A 759 10.42 28.94 -11.81
CA ASN A 759 9.56 30.07 -12.10
C ASN A 759 8.11 29.81 -11.66
N PRO A 760 7.79 29.97 -10.35
CA PRO A 760 6.50 29.61 -9.77
C PRO A 760 5.29 30.36 -10.34
N ALA A 761 5.51 31.47 -11.05
CA ALA A 761 4.48 32.21 -11.77
C ALA A 761 3.92 31.43 -12.99
N PHE A 762 4.56 30.33 -13.38
CA PHE A 762 4.25 29.56 -14.57
C PHE A 762 3.47 28.30 -14.18
N ALA A 763 2.14 28.38 -14.18
CA ALA A 763 1.24 27.25 -13.98
C ALA A 763 0.57 26.85 -15.29
N PHE A 764 0.63 25.55 -15.60
CA PHE A 764 0.13 24.97 -16.84
C PHE A 764 -1.00 24.00 -16.51
N GLU A 765 -2.15 24.15 -17.18
CA GLU A 765 -3.20 23.14 -17.14
C GLU A 765 -2.71 21.89 -17.89
N LEU A 766 -2.29 20.87 -17.15
CA LEU A 766 -1.73 19.64 -17.70
C LEU A 766 -2.83 18.69 -18.16
N ALA A 767 -3.87 18.54 -17.33
CA ALA A 767 -5.03 17.73 -17.65
C ALA A 767 -6.31 18.33 -17.04
N LYS A 768 -7.44 18.15 -17.72
CA LYS A 768 -8.75 18.63 -17.31
C LYS A 768 -9.81 17.65 -17.80
N VAL A 769 -10.77 17.32 -16.94
CA VAL A 769 -11.90 16.45 -17.31
C VAL A 769 -13.12 17.30 -17.67
N SER A 770 -14.04 16.72 -18.42
CA SER A 770 -15.33 17.36 -18.69
C SER A 770 -16.11 17.55 -17.39
N GLU A 771 -16.95 18.59 -17.35
CA GLU A 771 -17.87 18.79 -16.23
C GLU A 771 -18.74 17.53 -16.07
N SER A 772 -18.73 16.98 -14.86
CA SER A 772 -19.39 15.73 -14.53
C SER A 772 -20.11 15.87 -13.20
N GLU A 773 -21.15 15.05 -13.00
CA GLU A 773 -21.90 14.95 -11.75
C GLU A 773 -21.13 14.07 -10.77
N TYR A 774 -20.95 14.54 -9.52
CA TYR A 774 -20.27 13.79 -8.47
C TYR A 774 -21.18 13.59 -7.27
N ALA A 775 -21.30 12.35 -6.82
CA ALA A 775 -22.00 12.03 -5.58
C ALA A 775 -21.21 12.51 -4.36
N LYS A 776 -21.92 12.75 -3.25
CA LYS A 776 -21.33 12.92 -1.92
C LYS A 776 -20.62 11.63 -1.51
N LEU A 777 -19.42 11.75 -0.91
CA LEU A 777 -18.50 10.64 -0.64
C LEU A 777 -18.12 9.80 -1.88
N GLY A 778 -18.32 10.33 -3.08
CA GLY A 778 -17.88 9.68 -4.32
C GLY A 778 -16.35 9.62 -4.37
N THR A 779 -15.78 8.43 -4.14
CA THR A 779 -14.34 8.19 -4.31
C THR A 779 -14.03 8.02 -5.81
N LEU A 780 -13.05 8.78 -6.28
CA LEU A 780 -12.64 8.83 -7.66
C LEU A 780 -11.25 8.20 -7.79
N LYS A 781 -11.15 7.16 -8.62
CA LYS A 781 -9.87 6.59 -9.07
C LYS A 781 -9.68 6.93 -10.55
N GLN A 782 -9.53 8.22 -10.85
CA GLN A 782 -9.56 8.71 -12.21
C GLN A 782 -8.15 8.85 -12.81
N ILE A 783 -8.01 8.45 -14.07
CA ILE A 783 -6.82 8.72 -14.88
C ILE A 783 -7.11 9.93 -15.78
N TYR A 784 -6.28 10.95 -15.65
CA TYR A 784 -6.32 12.20 -16.38
C TYR A 784 -5.33 12.14 -17.55
N GLY A 785 -5.84 12.31 -18.76
CA GLY A 785 -5.00 12.39 -19.97
C GLY A 785 -4.57 13.82 -20.26
N GLY A 786 -3.26 14.04 -20.44
CA GLY A 786 -2.70 15.33 -20.84
C GLY A 786 -1.64 15.17 -21.93
N LYS A 787 -1.49 16.17 -22.80
CA LYS A 787 -0.30 16.26 -23.67
C LYS A 787 0.69 17.21 -23.04
N VAL A 788 1.94 16.78 -22.86
CA VAL A 788 2.96 17.52 -22.12
C VAL A 788 3.68 18.49 -23.05
N ASN A 789 3.03 19.59 -23.41
CA ASN A 789 3.63 20.67 -24.18
C ASN A 789 4.31 21.70 -23.26
N LEU A 790 5.06 21.21 -22.28
CA LEU A 790 5.82 22.03 -21.33
C LEU A 790 7.27 22.11 -21.79
N ASN A 791 7.93 23.24 -21.54
CA ASN A 791 9.37 23.31 -21.74
C ASN A 791 10.07 22.30 -20.80
N PRO A 792 11.31 21.88 -21.12
CA PRO A 792 12.10 21.08 -20.20
C PRO A 792 12.28 21.82 -18.86
N GLY A 793 12.16 21.09 -17.75
CA GLY A 793 12.24 21.64 -16.39
C GLY A 793 11.49 20.82 -15.35
N LYS A 794 11.49 21.28 -14.10
CA LYS A 794 10.81 20.62 -12.98
C LYS A 794 9.51 21.33 -12.63
N TYR A 795 8.44 20.56 -12.50
CA TYR A 795 7.09 21.05 -12.32
C TYR A 795 6.41 20.41 -11.11
N LYS A 796 5.98 21.22 -10.14
CA LYS A 796 5.13 20.78 -9.05
C LYS A 796 3.71 20.51 -9.56
N LEU A 797 3.19 19.31 -9.31
CA LEU A 797 1.81 18.98 -9.63
C LEU A 797 0.86 19.46 -8.53
N SER A 798 -0.32 19.92 -8.91
CA SER A 798 -1.35 20.37 -7.98
C SER A 798 -2.73 20.18 -8.59
N SER A 799 -3.67 19.66 -7.81
CA SER A 799 -5.04 19.42 -8.26
C SER A 799 -5.98 20.51 -7.78
N TYR A 800 -6.93 20.82 -8.65
CA TYR A 800 -7.94 21.85 -8.48
C TYR A 800 -9.29 21.29 -8.91
N PHE A 801 -10.36 21.92 -8.43
CA PHE A 801 -11.71 21.68 -8.89
C PHE A 801 -12.40 23.00 -9.21
N ILE A 802 -13.26 23.01 -10.23
CA ILE A 802 -14.04 24.17 -10.66
C ILE A 802 -15.51 23.85 -10.43
N VAL A 803 -16.20 24.73 -9.70
CA VAL A 803 -17.65 24.68 -9.49
C VAL A 803 -18.22 26.07 -9.73
N ASN A 804 -19.35 26.16 -10.44
CA ASN A 804 -20.00 27.43 -10.81
C ASN A 804 -19.03 28.43 -11.46
N GLY A 805 -18.08 27.92 -12.27
CA GLY A 805 -17.08 28.72 -12.97
C GLY A 805 -15.94 29.26 -12.10
N LYS A 806 -15.92 28.96 -10.79
CA LYS A 806 -14.85 29.35 -9.87
C LYS A 806 -13.97 28.16 -9.50
N GLU A 807 -12.66 28.38 -9.54
CA GLU A 807 -11.64 27.38 -9.26
C GLU A 807 -11.20 27.39 -7.79
N TYR A 808 -10.99 26.21 -7.23
CA TYR A 808 -10.53 25.97 -5.86
C TYR A 808 -9.42 24.93 -5.86
N PRO A 809 -8.38 25.06 -5.01
CA PRO A 809 -7.41 23.98 -4.81
C PRO A 809 -8.11 22.79 -4.15
N MET A 810 -7.72 21.57 -4.53
CA MET A 810 -8.13 20.39 -3.75
C MET A 810 -7.52 20.44 -2.35
N TYR A 811 -8.31 20.06 -1.36
CA TYR A 811 -7.87 19.88 0.02
C TYR A 811 -7.04 18.59 0.16
N GLY A 812 -6.50 18.34 1.34
CA GLY A 812 -5.69 17.16 1.64
C GLY A 812 -4.20 17.46 1.77
N THR A 813 -3.55 16.71 2.64
CA THR A 813 -2.09 16.77 2.83
C THR A 813 -1.47 15.57 2.14
N VAL A 814 -1.00 15.77 0.91
CA VAL A 814 -0.29 14.75 0.13
C VAL A 814 1.18 15.13 -0.02
N LYS A 815 2.01 14.13 -0.30
CA LYS A 815 3.43 14.37 -0.55
C LYS A 815 3.60 15.31 -1.74
N GLU A 816 4.42 16.35 -1.56
CA GLU A 816 4.76 17.23 -2.67
C GLU A 816 5.33 16.40 -3.83
N THR A 817 4.73 16.55 -5.00
CA THR A 817 5.08 15.76 -6.16
C THR A 817 5.63 16.64 -7.27
N ILE A 818 6.83 16.29 -7.73
CA ILE A 818 7.58 17.02 -8.75
C ILE A 818 7.71 16.12 -9.98
N MET A 819 7.13 16.57 -11.09
CA MET A 819 7.30 15.96 -12.41
C MET A 819 8.45 16.64 -13.14
N GLU A 820 9.42 15.85 -13.60
CA GLU A 820 10.49 16.34 -14.46
C GLU A 820 10.13 16.14 -15.93
N VAL A 821 10.11 17.24 -16.68
CA VAL A 821 9.94 17.25 -18.13
C VAL A 821 11.30 17.40 -18.78
N VAL A 822 11.66 16.50 -19.68
CA VAL A 822 12.92 16.58 -20.45
C VAL A 822 12.64 16.87 -21.91
N ALA A 823 13.64 17.42 -22.59
CA ALA A 823 13.58 17.59 -24.04
C ALA A 823 13.40 16.22 -24.72
N ASP A 824 12.51 16.16 -25.70
CA ASP A 824 12.37 14.98 -26.54
C ASP A 824 13.22 15.15 -27.80
N GLU A 825 14.36 14.45 -27.83
CA GLU A 825 15.25 14.54 -28.97
C GLU A 825 14.67 13.90 -30.25
N SER A 826 13.60 13.10 -30.15
CA SER A 826 12.92 12.48 -31.30
C SER A 826 11.95 13.42 -32.04
N LEU A 827 11.60 14.57 -31.46
CA LEU A 827 10.75 15.54 -32.14
C LEU A 827 11.51 16.19 -33.31
N ALA A 828 10.94 16.09 -34.51
CA ALA A 828 11.53 16.54 -35.76
C ALA A 828 11.91 18.04 -35.78
N LEU A 829 11.24 18.85 -34.95
CA LEU A 829 11.49 20.28 -34.79
C LEU A 829 11.81 20.61 -33.33
N LYS A 830 12.84 21.42 -33.15
CA LYS A 830 13.19 22.08 -31.89
C LYS A 830 12.95 23.58 -32.03
N CYS A 831 12.22 24.14 -31.08
CA CYS A 831 12.12 25.58 -30.90
C CYS A 831 13.26 26.04 -30.00
N ASP A 832 14.14 26.87 -30.54
CA ASP A 832 15.21 27.49 -29.76
C ASP A 832 14.65 28.64 -28.92
N GLU A 833 13.73 29.41 -29.51
CA GLU A 833 13.11 30.57 -28.87
C GLU A 833 11.80 30.98 -29.57
N ILE A 834 10.80 31.39 -28.77
CA ILE A 834 9.65 32.17 -29.24
C ILE A 834 9.91 33.63 -28.91
N LYS A 835 10.31 34.45 -29.89
CA LYS A 835 10.55 35.88 -29.70
C LYS A 835 9.25 36.67 -29.84
N LEU A 836 8.90 37.43 -28.80
CA LEU A 836 7.81 38.40 -28.79
C LEU A 836 8.34 39.74 -28.25
N PRO A 837 7.83 40.87 -28.74
CA PRO A 837 8.27 42.20 -28.31
C PRO A 837 7.75 42.55 -26.90
N SER A 838 6.74 41.85 -26.40
CA SER A 838 6.17 42.03 -25.07
C SER A 838 5.47 40.73 -24.63
N GLU A 839 5.50 40.46 -23.32
CA GLU A 839 4.69 39.42 -22.67
C GLU A 839 3.29 39.93 -22.31
N GLU A 840 3.11 41.26 -22.30
CA GLU A 840 1.84 41.94 -22.10
C GLU A 840 1.25 42.31 -23.47
N LEU A 841 0.09 41.75 -23.78
CA LEU A 841 -0.61 41.89 -25.06
C LEU A 841 -1.90 42.70 -24.86
N GLU A 842 -1.94 43.88 -25.46
CA GLU A 842 -3.07 44.81 -25.44
C GLU A 842 -4.17 44.36 -26.41
N TYR A 843 -5.43 44.59 -26.04
CA TYR A 843 -6.55 44.36 -26.96
C TYR A 843 -6.48 45.28 -28.18
N GLY A 844 -6.87 44.77 -29.34
CA GLY A 844 -6.94 45.55 -30.58
C GLY A 844 -5.58 45.90 -31.21
N LYS A 845 -4.46 45.46 -30.62
CA LYS A 845 -3.10 45.69 -31.13
C LYS A 845 -2.53 44.45 -31.81
N ALA A 846 -1.78 44.66 -32.88
CA ALA A 846 -1.05 43.58 -33.56
C ALA A 846 0.37 43.44 -33.01
N TYR A 847 0.86 42.22 -32.88
CA TYR A 847 2.20 41.92 -32.38
C TYR A 847 2.94 41.02 -33.37
N LYS A 848 4.09 41.47 -33.86
CA LYS A 848 4.97 40.65 -34.70
C LYS A 848 5.98 39.93 -33.83
N GLY A 849 6.17 38.64 -34.07
CA GLY A 849 7.12 37.79 -33.38
C GLY A 849 7.89 36.90 -34.34
N VAL A 850 8.84 36.14 -33.82
CA VAL A 850 9.66 35.20 -34.59
C VAL A 850 9.77 33.89 -33.84
N LEU A 851 9.50 32.78 -34.52
CA LEU A 851 9.83 31.43 -34.06
C LEU A 851 11.20 31.06 -34.60
N LYS A 852 12.18 30.87 -33.74
CA LYS A 852 13.47 30.29 -34.15
C LYS A 852 13.39 28.78 -34.02
N LEU A 853 13.29 28.08 -35.16
CA LEU A 853 13.12 26.63 -35.22
C LEU A 853 14.29 25.97 -35.92
N THR A 854 14.73 24.84 -35.38
CA THR A 854 15.76 23.98 -35.95
C THR A 854 15.15 22.62 -36.28
N ALA A 855 15.21 22.21 -37.55
CA ALA A 855 14.75 20.90 -37.99
C ALA A 855 15.86 19.86 -37.85
N LYS A 856 15.51 18.67 -37.36
CA LYS A 856 16.46 17.56 -37.20
C LYS A 856 16.49 16.63 -38.41
N GLU A 857 15.38 16.57 -39.12
CA GLU A 857 15.20 15.79 -40.34
C GLU A 857 14.56 16.66 -41.43
N GLU A 858 14.49 16.13 -42.65
CA GLU A 858 13.81 16.82 -43.75
C GLU A 858 12.30 16.90 -43.46
N ILE A 859 11.71 18.10 -43.54
CA ILE A 859 10.27 18.30 -43.35
C ILE A 859 9.70 19.08 -44.54
N LYS A 860 8.66 18.51 -45.18
CA LYS A 860 8.00 19.12 -46.33
C LYS A 860 6.62 19.66 -45.97
N GLY A 861 6.39 20.93 -46.29
CA GLY A 861 5.12 21.62 -46.14
C GLY A 861 4.62 21.65 -44.70
N ALA A 862 5.48 22.07 -43.76
CA ALA A 862 5.16 22.24 -42.35
C ALA A 862 4.32 23.50 -42.13
N THR A 863 3.11 23.32 -41.63
CA THR A 863 2.18 24.38 -41.24
C THR A 863 2.12 24.46 -39.73
N PHE A 864 2.56 25.59 -39.17
CA PHE A 864 2.60 25.81 -37.74
C PHE A 864 1.28 26.40 -37.23
N THR A 865 0.93 26.14 -35.97
CA THR A 865 -0.20 26.75 -35.28
C THR A 865 0.24 27.29 -33.92
N LEU A 866 -0.02 28.58 -33.68
CA LEU A 866 0.20 29.21 -32.38
C LEU A 866 -1.09 29.16 -31.55
N ARG A 867 -1.02 28.65 -30.32
CA ARG A 867 -2.19 28.41 -29.47
C ARG A 867 -2.12 29.16 -28.15
N PHE A 868 -3.25 29.71 -27.74
CA PHE A 868 -3.45 30.32 -26.43
C PHE A 868 -4.28 29.38 -25.56
N LYS A 869 -3.73 28.94 -24.44
CA LYS A 869 -4.41 28.14 -23.43
C LYS A 869 -4.50 28.92 -22.12
N SER A 870 -5.71 29.20 -21.64
CA SER A 870 -5.92 29.93 -20.39
C SER A 870 -5.32 29.18 -19.20
N ALA A 871 -4.70 29.90 -18.27
CA ALA A 871 -4.21 29.35 -16.99
C ALA A 871 -5.32 29.21 -15.93
N GLU A 872 -6.46 29.89 -16.12
CA GLU A 872 -7.58 30.00 -15.17
C GLU A 872 -8.77 29.10 -15.54
N GLY A 873 -8.57 28.12 -16.43
CA GLY A 873 -9.46 26.98 -16.62
C GLY A 873 -10.85 27.26 -17.21
N SER A 874 -11.27 28.51 -17.41
CA SER A 874 -12.67 28.83 -17.73
C SER A 874 -13.01 29.00 -19.21
N LYS A 875 -12.06 29.06 -20.16
CA LYS A 875 -12.37 29.17 -21.61
C LYS A 875 -11.43 28.37 -22.52
N ARG A 876 -11.99 27.98 -23.68
CA ARG A 876 -11.43 27.12 -24.76
C ARG A 876 -9.95 27.42 -25.09
N THR A 877 -9.19 26.41 -25.52
CA THR A 877 -7.94 26.66 -26.27
C THR A 877 -8.32 27.31 -27.59
N ILE A 878 -7.87 28.54 -27.82
CA ILE A 878 -8.14 29.26 -29.08
C ILE A 878 -6.86 29.23 -29.91
N ALA A 879 -6.98 28.65 -31.12
CA ALA A 879 -5.92 28.70 -32.13
C ALA A 879 -5.89 30.12 -32.70
N ALA A 880 -4.75 30.80 -32.59
CA ALA A 880 -4.63 32.19 -33.00
C ALA A 880 -4.21 32.34 -34.46
N MET A 881 -3.26 31.54 -34.97
CA MET A 881 -2.80 31.66 -36.36
C MET A 881 -2.27 30.35 -36.92
N ILE A 882 -2.49 30.19 -38.23
CA ILE A 882 -1.87 29.18 -39.09
C ILE A 882 -0.85 29.89 -40.00
N PHE A 883 0.37 29.38 -40.07
CA PHE A 883 1.47 29.96 -40.85
C PHE A 883 1.56 29.35 -42.25
N LYS A 884 2.28 30.02 -43.18
CA LYS A 884 2.56 29.44 -44.51
C LYS A 884 3.35 28.13 -44.35
N ALA A 885 3.14 27.21 -45.29
CA ALA A 885 3.84 25.94 -45.30
C ALA A 885 5.34 26.17 -45.57
N GLU A 886 6.19 25.73 -44.65
CA GLU A 886 7.65 25.83 -44.78
C GLU A 886 8.26 24.46 -45.05
N ASN A 887 9.36 24.44 -45.81
CA ASN A 887 10.19 23.26 -45.99
C ASN A 887 11.47 23.41 -45.16
N PHE A 888 11.97 22.33 -44.59
CA PHE A 888 13.23 22.31 -43.86
C PHE A 888 14.13 21.21 -44.42
N ALA A 889 15.39 21.54 -44.65
CA ALA A 889 16.45 20.55 -44.76
C ALA A 889 16.84 20.03 -43.36
N ALA A 890 17.38 18.82 -43.29
CA ALA A 890 17.88 18.26 -42.03
C ALA A 890 19.01 19.14 -41.46
N GLY A 891 18.90 19.53 -40.19
CA GLY A 891 19.82 20.42 -39.50
C GLY A 891 19.60 21.92 -39.76
N GLU A 892 18.64 22.29 -40.61
CA GLU A 892 18.40 23.69 -40.97
C GLU A 892 17.69 24.45 -39.83
N THR A 893 18.25 25.61 -39.47
CA THR A 893 17.61 26.58 -38.57
C THR A 893 16.95 27.69 -39.39
N LYS A 894 15.67 27.97 -39.13
CA LYS A 894 14.94 29.09 -39.71
C LYS A 894 14.33 29.98 -38.65
N GLU A 895 14.29 31.27 -38.96
CA GLU A 895 13.45 32.24 -38.25
C GLU A 895 12.13 32.40 -39.02
N ILE A 896 11.05 31.88 -38.46
CA ILE A 896 9.71 31.99 -39.06
C ILE A 896 9.00 33.21 -38.45
N PRO A 897 8.76 34.28 -39.21
CA PRO A 897 8.01 35.43 -38.72
C PRO A 897 6.53 35.07 -38.51
N PHE A 898 5.95 35.58 -37.44
CA PHE A 898 4.54 35.49 -37.17
C PHE A 898 3.94 36.83 -36.76
N GLU A 899 2.63 36.98 -36.94
CA GLU A 899 1.89 38.17 -36.50
C GLU A 899 0.63 37.75 -35.75
N ILE A 900 0.59 38.09 -34.45
CA ILE A 900 -0.63 38.09 -33.66
C ILE A 900 -1.48 39.27 -34.10
N LYS A 901 -2.48 39.01 -34.94
CA LYS A 901 -3.38 40.02 -35.50
C LYS A 901 -4.25 40.65 -34.42
N SER A 902 -4.53 41.95 -34.56
CA SER A 902 -5.34 42.74 -33.64
C SER A 902 -6.71 42.15 -33.33
N TYR A 903 -7.39 41.55 -34.31
CA TYR A 903 -8.70 40.93 -34.11
C TYR A 903 -8.66 39.63 -33.29
N THR A 904 -7.50 39.00 -33.16
CA THR A 904 -7.34 37.79 -32.34
C THR A 904 -7.35 38.17 -30.86
N LEU A 905 -6.78 39.33 -30.53
CA LEU A 905 -6.76 39.92 -29.20
C LEU A 905 -7.99 40.82 -29.01
N LYS A 906 -9.17 40.21 -28.91
CA LYS A 906 -10.43 40.87 -28.53
C LYS A 906 -11.01 40.20 -27.29
N GLU A 907 -11.57 40.99 -26.38
CA GLU A 907 -12.07 40.52 -25.08
C GLU A 907 -13.14 39.42 -25.18
N ASN A 908 -13.98 39.47 -26.21
CA ASN A 908 -15.01 38.45 -26.47
C ASN A 908 -14.42 37.12 -26.96
N ASN A 909 -13.18 37.10 -27.47
CA ASN A 909 -12.49 35.90 -27.94
C ASN A 909 -11.54 35.38 -26.85
N LEU A 910 -10.57 36.20 -26.44
CA LEU A 910 -9.59 35.89 -25.40
C LEU A 910 -9.82 36.86 -24.22
N PRO A 911 -10.47 36.44 -23.13
CA PRO A 911 -10.68 37.30 -21.96
C PRO A 911 -9.37 37.74 -21.29
N LYS A 912 -9.48 38.72 -20.39
CA LYS A 912 -8.35 39.21 -19.61
C LYS A 912 -7.82 38.07 -18.75
N GLY A 913 -6.50 37.87 -18.74
CA GLY A 913 -5.90 36.81 -17.94
C GLY A 913 -4.54 36.34 -18.45
N ALA A 914 -3.98 35.37 -17.74
CA ALA A 914 -2.73 34.69 -18.11
C ALA A 914 -2.99 33.52 -19.07
N TYR A 915 -2.15 33.41 -20.10
CA TYR A 915 -2.23 32.36 -21.11
C TYR A 915 -0.88 31.70 -21.31
N THR A 916 -0.89 30.37 -21.40
CA THR A 916 0.20 29.62 -22.02
C THR A 916 0.09 29.75 -23.53
N LEU A 917 1.11 30.38 -24.13
CA LEU A 917 1.36 30.39 -25.55
C LEU A 917 2.24 29.19 -25.90
N TYR A 918 1.82 28.35 -26.83
CA TYR A 918 2.67 27.27 -27.35
C TYR A 918 2.45 27.05 -28.84
N VAL A 919 3.42 26.40 -29.47
CA VAL A 919 3.41 26.12 -30.91
C VAL A 919 3.37 24.62 -31.19
N ASP A 920 2.53 24.22 -32.13
CA ASP A 920 2.54 22.89 -32.75
C ASP A 920 2.52 23.00 -34.28
N TYR A 921 2.67 21.88 -34.99
CA TYR A 921 2.67 21.89 -36.45
C TYR A 921 1.99 20.67 -37.05
N LYS A 922 1.65 20.78 -38.33
CA LYS A 922 1.17 19.70 -39.20
C LYS A 922 2.00 19.69 -40.48
N THR A 923 2.03 18.57 -41.19
CA THR A 923 2.62 18.52 -42.54
C THR A 923 1.53 18.35 -43.59
N THR A 924 1.84 18.67 -44.83
CA THR A 924 0.93 18.51 -45.97
C THR A 924 0.52 17.04 -46.18
N ALA A 925 1.40 16.09 -45.83
CA ALA A 925 1.16 14.64 -45.93
C ALA A 925 0.23 14.11 -44.83
N THR A 926 0.21 14.74 -43.65
CA THR A 926 -0.44 14.20 -42.45
C THR A 926 -1.59 15.08 -41.97
N LYS A 927 -2.34 15.74 -42.87
CA LYS A 927 -3.32 16.84 -42.63
C LYS A 927 -4.12 16.81 -41.30
N ASN A 928 -4.41 15.64 -40.74
CA ASN A 928 -5.15 15.45 -39.49
C ASN A 928 -4.30 15.23 -38.21
N LYS A 929 -3.01 14.87 -38.32
CA LYS A 929 -2.10 14.63 -37.19
C LYS A 929 -1.34 15.90 -36.80
N ILE A 930 -1.40 16.28 -35.52
CA ILE A 930 -0.69 17.42 -34.93
C ILE A 930 0.57 16.91 -34.22
N PHE A 931 1.71 17.49 -34.56
CA PHE A 931 3.01 17.19 -33.98
C PHE A 931 3.44 18.26 -32.99
N SER A 932 4.04 17.84 -31.88
CA SER A 932 4.65 18.76 -30.91
C SER A 932 6.02 19.23 -31.39
N ILE A 933 6.47 20.36 -30.83
CA ILE A 933 7.79 20.93 -31.10
C ILE A 933 8.58 20.90 -29.79
N GLY A 934 9.82 20.40 -29.86
CA GLY A 934 10.71 20.31 -28.70
C GLY A 934 11.34 21.65 -28.31
N GLY A 935 12.07 21.70 -27.20
CA GLY A 935 12.80 22.89 -26.74
C GLY A 935 11.90 23.93 -26.06
N ASN A 936 12.19 25.21 -26.29
CA ASN A 936 11.51 26.35 -25.69
C ASN A 936 10.22 26.70 -26.45
N SER A 937 9.37 25.71 -26.70
CA SER A 937 8.19 25.82 -27.56
C SER A 937 6.94 26.35 -26.85
N SER A 938 7.07 26.78 -25.59
CA SER A 938 6.01 27.43 -24.82
C SER A 938 6.52 28.64 -24.02
N ARG A 939 5.64 29.63 -23.79
CA ARG A 939 5.88 30.78 -22.90
C ARG A 939 4.56 31.35 -22.36
N ILE A 940 4.62 32.15 -21.31
CA ILE A 940 3.42 32.82 -20.76
C ILE A 940 3.29 34.21 -21.39
N VAL A 941 2.05 34.59 -21.67
CA VAL A 941 1.64 35.94 -22.08
C VAL A 941 0.38 36.35 -21.32
N TYR A 942 0.23 37.63 -21.08
CA TYR A 942 -0.93 38.21 -20.41
C TYR A 942 -1.71 39.05 -21.43
N ILE A 943 -3.02 38.84 -21.47
CA ILE A 943 -3.90 39.54 -22.42
C ILE A 943 -4.74 40.58 -21.68
N GLY A 944 -4.93 41.75 -22.31
CA GLY A 944 -5.82 42.82 -21.85
C GLY A 944 -5.19 43.83 -20.90
N THR A 945 -3.85 43.95 -20.90
CA THR A 945 -3.09 44.97 -20.17
C THR A 945 -3.21 46.31 -20.87
N THR A 946 -3.53 47.39 -20.19
CA THR A 946 -3.45 48.75 -20.75
C THR A 946 -2.05 49.32 -20.46
N LYS A 947 -1.35 49.80 -21.50
CA LYS A 947 -0.08 50.52 -21.30
C LYS A 947 -0.39 51.92 -20.77
N ALA A 948 0.02 52.25 -19.55
CA ALA A 948 0.11 53.65 -19.14
C ALA A 948 1.18 54.35 -20.02
N ALA A 949 0.86 55.53 -20.56
CA ALA A 949 1.79 56.31 -21.38
C ALA A 949 3.12 56.47 -20.64
N ALA A 950 4.22 56.19 -21.35
CA ALA A 950 5.55 56.13 -20.73
C ALA A 950 6.13 57.55 -20.57
N GLY A 951 6.28 57.97 -19.32
CA GLY A 951 7.10 59.10 -18.89
C GLY A 951 7.48 58.92 -17.42
N ILE A 952 8.73 59.20 -17.05
CA ILE A 952 9.21 59.10 -15.65
C ILE A 952 8.62 60.22 -14.77
N ASP A 953 7.93 61.19 -15.36
CA ASP A 953 7.39 62.37 -14.64
C ASP A 953 5.86 62.50 -14.63
N GLU A 954 5.09 61.53 -15.13
CA GLU A 954 3.62 61.59 -15.04
C GLU A 954 3.04 60.46 -14.20
N VAL A 955 2.44 60.85 -13.06
CA VAL A 955 1.49 60.04 -12.32
C VAL A 955 0.22 59.94 -13.17
N ALA A 956 0.14 58.94 -14.04
CA ALA A 956 -1.08 58.62 -14.76
C ALA A 956 -2.04 57.86 -13.84
N THR A 957 -2.85 58.58 -13.06
CA THR A 957 -4.03 58.04 -12.39
C THR A 957 -5.12 57.74 -13.43
N GLN A 958 -5.28 56.48 -13.79
CA GLN A 958 -6.58 55.95 -14.25
C GLN A 958 -7.14 54.82 -13.37
N ALA A 959 -6.43 54.39 -12.33
CA ALA A 959 -7.00 53.54 -11.28
C ALA A 959 -6.74 54.18 -9.90
N ALA A 960 -7.71 54.95 -9.41
CA ALA A 960 -7.62 55.74 -8.18
C ALA A 960 -7.66 54.93 -6.87
N THR A 961 -7.32 53.64 -6.86
CA THR A 961 -7.56 52.78 -5.69
C THR A 961 -6.34 52.04 -5.14
N THR A 962 -5.35 51.64 -5.95
CA THR A 962 -4.20 50.86 -5.47
C THR A 962 -3.20 51.69 -4.66
N LYS A 963 -3.10 51.45 -3.35
CA LYS A 963 -2.20 52.16 -2.44
C LYS A 963 -0.97 51.30 -2.15
N VAL A 964 0.20 51.84 -2.44
CA VAL A 964 1.49 51.17 -2.20
C VAL A 964 2.20 51.84 -1.03
N THR A 965 2.39 51.11 0.07
CA THR A 965 3.09 51.54 1.28
C THR A 965 4.33 50.69 1.49
N LEU A 966 5.39 51.30 2.03
CA LEU A 966 6.63 50.62 2.34
C LEU A 966 6.85 50.67 3.84
N ASN A 967 7.11 49.53 4.46
CA ASN A 967 7.48 49.43 5.87
C ASN A 967 8.84 48.71 5.98
N GLY A 968 9.91 49.48 6.12
CA GLY A 968 11.28 49.00 5.97
C GLY A 968 11.52 48.44 4.57
N LYS A 969 11.83 47.14 4.48
CA LYS A 969 12.01 46.40 3.22
C LYS A 969 10.76 45.67 2.75
N THR A 970 9.64 45.85 3.44
CA THR A 970 8.38 45.19 3.12
C THR A 970 7.46 46.12 2.35
N LEU A 971 7.08 45.72 1.16
CA LEU A 971 6.13 46.39 0.27
C LEU A 971 4.72 45.89 0.55
N ASN A 972 3.82 46.78 0.98
CA ASN A 972 2.40 46.52 1.12
C ASN A 972 1.62 47.16 -0.03
N ILE A 973 0.68 46.41 -0.58
CA ILE A 973 -0.12 46.79 -1.74
C ILE A 973 -1.59 46.57 -1.38
N GLU A 974 -2.29 47.67 -1.11
CA GLU A 974 -3.71 47.70 -0.78
C GLU A 974 -4.53 47.98 -2.05
N ASN A 975 -5.71 47.40 -2.17
CA ASN A 975 -6.66 47.61 -3.28
C ASN A 975 -6.07 47.36 -4.68
N ALA A 976 -5.23 46.34 -4.83
CA ALA A 976 -4.76 45.87 -6.13
C ALA A 976 -5.39 44.51 -6.44
N ASN A 977 -6.43 44.51 -7.28
CA ASN A 977 -6.94 43.27 -7.82
C ASN A 977 -6.00 42.77 -8.92
N ASN A 978 -5.68 41.48 -8.92
CA ASN A 978 -4.95 40.80 -10.00
C ASN A 978 -3.56 41.40 -10.30
N ILE A 979 -2.70 41.57 -9.28
CA ILE A 979 -1.29 41.91 -9.52
C ILE A 979 -0.63 40.75 -10.27
N ARG A 980 -0.07 41.03 -11.44
CA ARG A 980 0.56 40.06 -12.34
C ARG A 980 2.05 39.91 -12.08
N ARG A 981 2.74 41.03 -11.84
CA ARG A 981 4.20 41.07 -11.63
C ARG A 981 4.61 42.37 -10.93
N ILE A 982 5.66 42.30 -10.14
CA ILE A 982 6.38 43.45 -9.58
C ILE A 982 7.80 43.41 -10.12
N GLU A 983 8.30 44.56 -10.53
CA GLU A 983 9.67 44.77 -11.00
C GLU A 983 10.25 45.95 -10.22
N VAL A 984 11.52 45.85 -9.82
CA VAL A 984 12.23 46.93 -9.14
C VAL A 984 13.47 47.24 -9.96
N TYR A 985 13.66 48.53 -10.23
CA TYR A 985 14.77 49.06 -11.00
C TYR A 985 15.62 49.98 -10.14
N SER A 986 16.94 49.94 -10.34
CA SER A 986 17.84 50.98 -9.82
C SER A 986 17.59 52.30 -10.53
N LEU A 987 18.09 53.41 -9.98
CA LEU A 987 18.02 54.72 -10.65
C LEU A 987 18.79 54.76 -11.97
N ALA A 988 19.75 53.85 -12.17
CA ALA A 988 20.46 53.68 -13.44
C ALA A 988 19.64 52.88 -14.48
N GLY A 989 18.38 52.53 -14.17
CA GLY A 989 17.48 51.81 -15.06
C GLY A 989 17.72 50.30 -15.12
N ALA A 990 18.65 49.75 -14.33
CA ALA A 990 18.90 48.31 -14.26
C ALA A 990 17.84 47.61 -13.40
N LYS A 991 17.25 46.52 -13.90
CA LYS A 991 16.30 45.71 -13.11
C LYS A 991 17.05 44.95 -12.02
N VAL A 992 16.71 45.20 -10.76
CA VAL A 992 17.40 44.64 -9.59
C VAL A 992 16.57 43.60 -8.84
N PHE A 993 15.25 43.56 -9.04
CA PHE A 993 14.36 42.55 -8.45
C PHE A 993 13.10 42.37 -9.30
N THR A 994 12.51 41.17 -9.28
CA THR A 994 11.18 40.92 -9.85
C THR A 994 10.49 39.75 -9.16
N THR A 995 9.17 39.80 -9.00
CA THR A 995 8.34 38.67 -8.54
C THR A 995 6.99 38.70 -9.22
N ALA A 996 6.42 37.53 -9.50
CA ALA A 996 5.05 37.37 -9.98
C ALA A 996 4.21 36.51 -9.01
N ASN A 997 4.75 36.22 -7.81
CA ASN A 997 4.02 35.59 -6.71
C ASN A 997 3.53 36.69 -5.77
N VAL A 998 2.25 37.06 -5.90
CA VAL A 998 1.78 38.32 -5.31
C VAL A 998 0.80 38.09 -4.16
N ALA A 999 1.37 38.02 -2.96
CA ALA A 999 0.64 38.41 -1.76
C ALA A 999 0.54 39.94 -1.72
N ASN A 1000 -0.45 40.47 -0.99
CA ASN A 1000 -0.57 41.92 -0.76
C ASN A 1000 0.64 42.50 0.01
N THR A 1001 1.54 41.65 0.49
CA THR A 1001 2.76 42.00 1.22
C THR A 1001 3.96 41.24 0.67
N ILE A 1002 5.03 41.94 0.27
CA ILE A 1002 6.24 41.35 -0.33
C ILE A 1002 7.50 41.92 0.33
N TYR A 1003 8.43 41.05 0.71
CA TYR A 1003 9.76 41.45 1.18
C TYR A 1003 10.71 41.69 -0.01
N LEU A 1004 11.40 42.83 -0.01
CA LEU A 1004 12.39 43.22 -1.01
C LEU A 1004 13.81 42.99 -0.46
N PRO A 1005 14.51 41.92 -0.86
CA PRO A 1005 15.86 41.60 -0.38
C PRO A 1005 16.94 42.47 -1.05
N LEU A 1006 16.72 43.78 -1.07
CA LEU A 1006 17.59 44.77 -1.71
C LEU A 1006 18.34 45.58 -0.66
N GLN A 1007 19.49 46.14 -1.04
CA GLN A 1007 20.23 47.06 -0.18
C GLN A 1007 19.48 48.38 -0.02
N ASN A 1008 19.79 49.10 1.05
CA ASN A 1008 19.17 50.40 1.33
C ASN A 1008 19.51 51.38 0.20
N GLY A 1009 18.51 52.11 -0.28
CA GLY A 1009 18.68 52.95 -1.46
C GLY A 1009 17.36 53.32 -2.13
N MET A 1010 17.44 54.17 -3.14
CA MET A 1010 16.28 54.56 -3.93
C MET A 1010 16.09 53.64 -5.14
N TYR A 1011 14.86 53.21 -5.34
CA TYR A 1011 14.48 52.33 -6.44
C TYR A 1011 13.18 52.79 -7.10
N ILE A 1012 12.97 52.35 -8.33
CA ILE A 1012 11.70 52.50 -9.05
C ILE A 1012 11.00 51.15 -9.02
N ILE A 1013 9.86 51.07 -8.32
CA ILE A 1013 8.99 49.89 -8.34
C ILE A 1013 7.96 50.06 -9.45
N ARG A 1014 7.81 49.03 -10.25
CA ARG A 1014 6.77 48.90 -11.28
C ARG A 1014 5.90 47.70 -10.95
N ILE A 1015 4.65 47.96 -10.61
CA ILE A 1015 3.62 46.96 -10.29
C ILE A 1015 2.71 46.83 -11.50
N VAL A 1016 2.66 45.65 -12.09
CA VAL A 1016 1.82 45.31 -13.24
C VAL A 1016 0.58 44.61 -12.71
N THR A 1017 -0.61 45.14 -13.02
CA THR A 1017 -1.90 44.54 -12.66
C THR A 1017 -2.69 44.19 -13.93
N ALA A 1018 -3.84 43.55 -13.76
CA ALA A 1018 -4.77 43.32 -14.88
C ALA A 1018 -5.42 44.60 -15.43
N GLU A 1019 -5.33 45.71 -14.69
CA GLU A 1019 -6.01 46.98 -15.00
C GLU A 1019 -5.04 48.09 -15.42
N GLY A 1020 -3.72 47.88 -15.28
CA GLY A 1020 -2.71 48.84 -15.70
C GLY A 1020 -1.34 48.60 -15.06
N ILE A 1021 -0.46 49.59 -15.17
CA ILE A 1021 0.87 49.57 -14.56
C ILE A 1021 1.00 50.75 -13.60
N VAL A 1022 1.35 50.47 -12.35
CA VAL A 1022 1.66 51.48 -11.33
C VAL A 1022 3.18 51.57 -11.20
N THR A 1023 3.74 52.76 -11.39
CA THR A 1023 5.18 53.01 -11.16
C THR A 1023 5.35 53.96 -9.97
N LYS A 1024 6.20 53.60 -9.02
CA LYS A 1024 6.45 54.40 -7.81
C LYS A 1024 7.92 54.38 -7.44
N LYS A 1025 8.49 55.56 -7.21
CA LYS A 1025 9.82 55.71 -6.60
C LYS A 1025 9.71 55.43 -5.10
N VAL A 1026 10.56 54.56 -4.57
CA VAL A 1026 10.60 54.22 -3.15
C VAL A 1026 12.01 54.32 -2.60
N VAL A 1027 12.12 54.52 -1.29
CA VAL A 1027 13.39 54.50 -0.56
C VAL A 1027 13.34 53.30 0.39
N LEU A 1028 14.19 52.31 0.18
CA LEU A 1028 14.35 51.18 1.09
C LEU A 1028 15.28 51.58 2.23
N GLN A 1029 14.80 51.46 3.47
CA GLN A 1029 15.54 51.72 4.71
C GLN A 1029 15.73 50.44 5.52
#